data_AF-A0A952WKA3-F1
#
_entry.id   AF-A0A952WKA3-F1
#
_cell.length_a   1.000
_cell.length_b   1.000
_cell.length_c   1.000
_cell.angle_alpha   90.00
_cell.angle_beta   90.00
_cell.angle_gamma   90.00
#
_symmetry.space_group_name_H-M   'P 1'
#
loop_
_entity.id
_entity.type
_entity.pdbx_description
1 polymer ?
#
loop_
_entity_poly.entity_id
_entity_poly.type
_entity_poly.pdbx_seq_one_letter_code
_entity_poly.pdbx_strand_id
1 'polypeptide(L)'
;MTRFTPAKIVALLCVLLAAAGSVVFSVQMASVASRNKLAYTDRVEEGQPPEVALGIALGAFRGVFVNFLWIRANDLKQEGKFFELNQLAEAITRLQPRFPRVWVFHAWNMAYNISVSTQTRAERWYWVQKGIQLLRNKGIVANPNDMLLHKELAWIFLHKIGGITDDANRYYKMKLAEEWTTVLGQPPARDFKDRSREHAIEQTVAFLQPIADAPRDLSAVIEKTPSVQTLLDRIVADVGDHGAIGSDSQANAENVMTLLRRYELIQAVLRSSSGKIAEASMSARMKAMLALVRDPALKSAWDAYLPFARRYILETSYNMEPGQMIRFVRKYGPIDWRVPASHALYWSAQGVERGLLRATARSEKDFDFTNTDRIVIQAVQDLYRYGQIYFDYLGFNVGAAEMYLEIPDPSFAQTYADIMQELVGRSKWDTADRAYTMYAAGYENFFTDVILYFYRLGMKDVAEKYYRHLATWGGMNLNDPDRPRKFSVPLEDFVQAQLADRQRSPNVAVSEVTASLIGAFTALLAGDDEQFRSQMDYAAQSHAYFMKNQRNASAVDTANARMDIMEPDFRIQAGATFVQFMSMLGLDEAAAVFKAAPDDLRRFAYDLVVERFRDPQDKSLAVNGERFDNLFVEPPGMAEHRAMIEDYRKRKSRQNVQELEQK
;
A
#
# COMPACT_ATOMS: atom_id res chain seq x y z
N MET A 1 -59.79 25.05 -39.86
CA MET A 1 -58.79 26.09 -39.55
C MET A 1 -59.30 26.94 -38.39
N THR A 2 -58.92 26.60 -37.16
CA THR A 2 -59.23 27.42 -35.97
C THR A 2 -58.43 28.71 -36.04
N ARG A 3 -59.13 29.86 -36.06
CA ARG A 3 -58.51 31.19 -36.06
C ARG A 3 -57.61 31.29 -34.81
N PHE A 4 -56.30 31.31 -35.00
CA PHE A 4 -55.38 31.71 -33.94
C PHE A 4 -55.76 33.14 -33.55
N THR A 5 -56.29 33.32 -32.34
CA THR A 5 -56.65 34.65 -31.82
C THR A 5 -55.40 35.55 -31.84
N PRO A 6 -55.51 36.85 -32.17
CA PRO A 6 -54.37 37.77 -32.21
C PRO A 6 -53.51 37.71 -30.94
N ALA A 7 -54.15 37.50 -29.78
CA ALA A 7 -53.48 37.31 -28.49
C ALA A 7 -52.51 36.11 -28.46
N LYS A 8 -52.82 34.99 -29.12
CA LYS A 8 -51.93 33.82 -29.18
C LYS A 8 -50.71 34.07 -30.07
N ILE A 9 -50.88 34.83 -31.15
CA ILE A 9 -49.78 35.23 -32.03
C ILE A 9 -48.85 36.21 -31.31
N VAL A 10 -49.41 37.20 -30.61
CA VAL A 10 -48.64 38.14 -29.79
C VAL A 10 -47.91 37.42 -28.66
N ALA A 11 -48.58 36.49 -27.95
CA ALA A 11 -47.94 35.69 -26.91
C ALA A 11 -46.78 34.83 -27.47
N LEU A 12 -46.97 34.18 -28.62
CA LEU A 12 -45.91 33.42 -29.28
C LEU A 12 -44.74 34.32 -29.70
N LEU A 13 -45.02 35.50 -30.26
CA LEU A 13 -44.00 36.49 -30.61
C LEU A 13 -43.23 36.98 -29.37
N CYS A 14 -43.91 37.23 -28.25
CA CYS A 14 -43.26 37.60 -26.99
C CYS A 14 -42.36 36.48 -26.46
N VAL A 15 -42.79 35.22 -26.54
CA VAL A 15 -41.96 34.06 -26.14
C VAL A 15 -40.75 33.92 -27.06
N LEU A 16 -40.93 34.06 -28.38
CA LEU A 16 -39.84 33.99 -29.35
C LEU A 16 -38.84 35.15 -29.19
N LEU A 17 -39.33 36.37 -28.93
CA LEU A 17 -38.48 37.53 -28.65
C LEU A 17 -37.74 37.40 -27.32
N ALA A 18 -38.39 36.89 -26.28
CA ALA A 18 -37.75 36.61 -25.00
C ALA A 18 -36.69 35.50 -25.14
N ALA A 19 -36.99 34.45 -25.90
CA ALA A 19 -36.02 33.39 -26.21
C ALA A 19 -34.84 33.91 -27.01
N ALA A 20 -35.08 34.71 -28.07
CA ALA A 20 -34.02 35.32 -28.87
C ALA A 20 -33.17 36.30 -28.04
N GLY A 21 -33.82 37.15 -27.22
CA GLY A 21 -33.13 38.06 -26.30
C GLY A 21 -32.30 37.32 -25.26
N SER A 22 -32.82 36.22 -24.71
CA SER A 22 -32.09 35.34 -23.79
C SER A 22 -30.86 34.70 -24.45
N VAL A 23 -30.98 34.24 -25.70
CA VAL A 23 -29.84 33.71 -26.48
C VAL A 23 -28.78 34.78 -26.69
N VAL A 24 -29.15 35.98 -27.15
CA VAL A 24 -28.21 37.10 -27.37
C VAL A 24 -27.50 37.49 -26.07
N PHE A 25 -28.25 37.65 -24.97
CA PHE A 25 -27.69 38.00 -23.67
C PHE A 25 -26.77 36.90 -23.12
N SER A 26 -27.14 35.63 -23.30
CA SER A 26 -26.31 34.49 -22.91
C SER A 26 -25.00 34.44 -23.70
N VAL A 27 -25.03 34.70 -25.00
CA VAL A 27 -23.82 34.77 -25.85
C VAL A 27 -22.93 35.94 -25.43
N GLN A 28 -23.50 37.11 -25.17
CA GLN A 28 -22.74 38.25 -24.66
C GLN A 28 -22.11 37.95 -23.29
N MET A 29 -22.88 37.37 -22.37
CA MET A 29 -22.36 36.97 -21.05
C MET A 29 -21.27 35.89 -21.13
N ALA A 30 -21.44 34.89 -22.00
CA ALA A 30 -20.40 33.90 -22.26
C ALA A 30 -19.13 34.55 -22.84
N SER A 31 -19.28 35.53 -23.75
CA SER A 31 -18.14 36.27 -24.32
C SER A 31 -17.41 37.11 -23.27
N VAL A 32 -18.14 37.74 -22.35
CA VAL A 32 -17.58 38.52 -21.23
C VAL A 32 -16.89 37.59 -20.23
N ALA A 33 -17.52 36.47 -19.88
CA ALA A 33 -16.93 35.46 -19.02
C ALA A 33 -15.64 34.92 -19.64
N SER A 34 -15.63 34.67 -20.96
CA SER A 34 -14.45 34.18 -21.67
C SER A 34 -13.32 35.20 -21.75
N ARG A 35 -13.62 36.46 -22.09
CA ARG A 35 -12.63 37.55 -22.13
C ARG A 35 -11.97 37.76 -20.76
N ASN A 36 -12.74 37.63 -19.70
CA ASN A 36 -12.26 37.78 -18.33
C ASN A 36 -11.72 36.46 -17.73
N LYS A 37 -11.62 35.38 -18.52
CA LYS A 37 -11.16 34.04 -18.08
C LYS A 37 -11.93 33.50 -16.87
N LEU A 38 -13.22 33.85 -16.79
CA LEU A 38 -14.15 33.41 -15.75
C LEU A 38 -14.79 32.05 -16.09
N ALA A 39 -14.62 31.57 -17.32
CA ALA A 39 -15.02 30.25 -17.75
C ALA A 39 -13.78 29.36 -18.04
N TYR A 40 -13.91 28.08 -17.73
CA TYR A 40 -12.81 27.10 -17.73
C TYR A 40 -12.66 26.33 -19.05
N THR A 41 -13.58 26.52 -20.01
CA THR A 41 -13.73 25.66 -21.19
C THR A 41 -14.25 26.51 -22.33
N ASP A 42 -13.34 27.36 -22.78
CA ASP A 42 -13.68 28.48 -23.66
C ASP A 42 -12.98 28.32 -25.00
N ARG A 43 -12.16 27.27 -25.14
CA ARG A 43 -11.38 26.96 -26.33
C ARG A 43 -11.42 25.47 -26.59
N VAL A 44 -11.75 25.14 -27.84
CA VAL A 44 -11.56 23.80 -28.40
C VAL A 44 -10.08 23.67 -28.73
N GLU A 45 -9.43 22.67 -28.15
CA GLU A 45 -8.04 22.33 -28.50
C GLU A 45 -8.01 21.27 -29.62
N GLU A 46 -6.85 21.05 -30.21
CA GLU A 46 -6.68 20.02 -31.24
C GLU A 46 -6.73 18.62 -30.60
N GLY A 47 -7.50 17.69 -31.18
CA GLY A 47 -7.65 16.31 -30.68
C GLY A 47 -8.69 16.07 -29.58
N GLN A 48 -9.56 17.04 -29.25
CA GLN A 48 -10.62 16.84 -28.25
C GLN A 48 -11.80 16.00 -28.79
N PRO A 49 -12.53 15.27 -27.93
CA PRO A 49 -13.77 14.59 -28.35
C PRO A 49 -14.76 15.58 -28.99
N PRO A 50 -15.44 15.23 -30.10
CA PRO A 50 -16.38 16.10 -30.79
C PRO A 50 -17.49 16.66 -29.88
N GLU A 51 -17.89 15.89 -28.87
CA GLU A 51 -18.86 16.28 -27.86
C GLU A 51 -18.41 17.52 -27.07
N VAL A 52 -17.10 17.71 -26.85
CA VAL A 52 -16.59 18.89 -26.14
C VAL A 52 -16.78 20.15 -26.97
N ALA A 53 -16.45 20.09 -28.26
CA ALA A 53 -16.64 21.21 -29.18
C ALA A 53 -18.12 21.59 -29.30
N LEU A 54 -19.00 20.58 -29.42
CA LEU A 54 -20.45 20.79 -29.47
C LEU A 54 -20.98 21.37 -28.15
N GLY A 55 -20.53 20.84 -27.00
CA GLY A 55 -20.94 21.32 -25.69
C GLY A 55 -20.50 22.77 -25.41
N ILE A 56 -19.33 23.18 -25.90
CA ILE A 56 -18.87 24.58 -25.86
C ILE A 56 -19.75 25.45 -26.77
N ALA A 57 -20.03 25.01 -28.00
CA ALA A 57 -20.86 25.75 -28.96
C ALA A 57 -22.30 25.97 -28.47
N LEU A 58 -22.85 25.04 -27.68
CA LEU A 58 -24.21 25.12 -27.15
C LEU A 58 -24.39 26.17 -26.03
N GLY A 59 -23.31 26.75 -25.50
CA GLY A 59 -23.37 27.85 -24.53
C GLY A 59 -24.28 27.55 -23.32
N ALA A 60 -25.36 28.31 -23.17
CA ALA A 60 -26.34 28.13 -22.07
C ALA A 60 -27.02 26.76 -22.06
N PHE A 61 -27.12 26.08 -23.21
CA PHE A 61 -27.70 24.73 -23.31
C PHE A 61 -26.72 23.61 -22.96
N ARG A 62 -25.46 23.92 -22.66
CA ARG A 62 -24.44 22.95 -22.27
C ARG A 62 -24.88 22.04 -21.13
N GLY A 63 -25.61 22.55 -20.14
CA GLY A 63 -26.11 21.75 -19.02
C GLY A 63 -27.06 20.63 -19.46
N VAL A 64 -27.99 20.92 -20.37
CA VAL A 64 -28.93 19.92 -20.93
C VAL A 64 -28.17 18.89 -21.78
N PHE A 65 -27.23 19.36 -22.60
CA PHE A 65 -26.40 18.47 -23.40
C PHE A 65 -25.57 17.52 -22.54
N VAL A 66 -24.94 18.01 -21.48
CA VAL A 66 -24.17 17.15 -20.57
C VAL A 66 -25.07 16.14 -19.84
N ASN A 67 -26.31 16.49 -19.48
CA ASN A 67 -27.27 15.52 -18.94
C ASN A 67 -27.58 14.41 -19.95
N PHE A 68 -27.72 14.73 -21.24
CA PHE A 68 -27.86 13.72 -22.29
C PHE A 68 -26.63 12.81 -22.38
N LEU A 69 -25.42 13.37 -22.33
CA LEU A 69 -24.18 12.58 -22.28
C LEU A 69 -24.15 11.66 -21.04
N TRP A 70 -24.66 12.12 -19.89
CA TRP A 70 -24.76 11.32 -18.68
C TRP A 70 -25.71 10.13 -18.82
N ILE A 71 -26.88 10.32 -19.45
CA ILE A 71 -27.83 9.22 -19.73
C ILE A 71 -27.12 8.18 -20.60
N ARG A 72 -26.51 8.61 -21.71
CA ARG A 72 -25.74 7.71 -22.60
C ARG A 72 -24.59 7.02 -21.86
N ALA A 73 -23.88 7.71 -20.97
CA ALA A 73 -22.81 7.12 -20.17
C ALA A 73 -23.34 6.05 -19.20
N ASN A 74 -24.53 6.26 -18.62
CA ASN A 74 -25.16 5.26 -17.78
C ASN A 74 -25.62 4.04 -18.59
N ASP A 75 -26.18 4.24 -19.79
CA ASP A 75 -26.59 3.15 -20.68
C ASP A 75 -25.38 2.30 -21.11
N LEU A 76 -24.29 2.94 -21.55
CA LEU A 76 -23.02 2.26 -21.88
C LEU A 76 -22.46 1.48 -20.69
N LYS A 77 -22.60 2.01 -19.47
CA LYS A 77 -22.17 1.32 -18.24
C LYS A 77 -23.02 0.07 -17.99
N GLN A 78 -24.35 0.15 -18.16
CA GLN A 78 -25.24 -1.00 -18.01
C GLN A 78 -25.00 -2.07 -19.09
N GLU A 79 -24.65 -1.66 -20.30
CA GLU A 79 -24.30 -2.54 -21.42
C GLU A 79 -22.88 -3.13 -21.33
N GLY A 80 -22.05 -2.69 -20.37
CA GLY A 80 -20.66 -3.14 -20.22
C GLY A 80 -19.69 -2.59 -21.28
N LYS A 81 -20.08 -1.58 -22.06
CA LYS A 81 -19.26 -0.95 -23.11
C LYS A 81 -18.28 0.07 -22.55
N PHE A 82 -17.34 -0.39 -21.72
CA PHE A 82 -16.52 0.51 -20.91
C PHE A 82 -15.50 1.35 -21.69
N PHE A 83 -15.04 0.91 -22.87
CA PHE A 83 -14.13 1.72 -23.72
C PHE A 83 -14.83 2.93 -24.34
N GLU A 84 -16.05 2.75 -24.85
CA GLU A 84 -16.88 3.85 -25.35
C GLU A 84 -17.27 4.80 -24.20
N LEU A 85 -17.62 4.22 -23.04
CA LEU A 85 -17.86 4.98 -21.81
C LEU A 85 -16.66 5.84 -21.42
N ASN A 86 -15.44 5.33 -21.59
CA ASN A 86 -14.21 6.05 -21.25
C ASN A 86 -14.06 7.33 -22.09
N GLN A 87 -14.31 7.26 -23.40
CA GLN A 87 -14.25 8.44 -24.29
C GLN A 87 -15.32 9.48 -23.91
N LEU A 88 -16.54 9.02 -23.65
CA LEU A 88 -17.65 9.88 -23.26
C LEU A 88 -17.42 10.54 -21.89
N ALA A 89 -16.86 9.80 -20.93
CA ALA A 89 -16.52 10.32 -19.62
C ALA A 89 -15.39 11.35 -19.67
N GLU A 90 -14.42 11.22 -20.58
CA GLU A 90 -13.43 12.27 -20.84
C GLU A 90 -14.11 13.55 -21.33
N ALA A 91 -15.05 13.46 -22.26
CA ALA A 91 -15.81 14.63 -22.72
C ALA A 91 -16.60 15.28 -21.56
N ILE A 92 -17.26 14.48 -20.72
CA ILE A 92 -18.02 14.97 -19.56
C ILE A 92 -17.10 15.66 -18.54
N THR A 93 -15.94 15.10 -18.22
CA THR A 93 -15.00 15.72 -17.26
C THR A 93 -14.49 17.08 -17.75
N ARG A 94 -14.24 17.23 -19.06
CA ARG A 94 -13.92 18.53 -19.66
C ARG A 94 -15.11 19.46 -19.65
N LEU A 95 -16.32 18.96 -19.92
CA LEU A 95 -17.54 19.78 -19.92
C LEU A 95 -18.05 20.15 -18.52
N GLN A 96 -17.62 19.48 -17.45
CA GLN A 96 -18.00 19.80 -16.07
C GLN A 96 -16.82 19.65 -15.09
N PRO A 97 -15.74 20.42 -15.25
CA PRO A 97 -14.50 20.18 -14.50
C PRO A 97 -14.66 20.49 -13.00
N ARG A 98 -15.63 21.34 -12.64
CA ARG A 98 -15.94 21.72 -11.25
C ARG A 98 -17.00 20.85 -10.57
N PHE A 99 -17.38 19.72 -11.17
CA PHE A 99 -18.36 18.79 -10.59
C PHE A 99 -17.68 17.49 -10.16
N PRO A 100 -17.23 17.36 -8.89
CA PRO A 100 -16.43 16.23 -8.40
C PRO A 100 -16.91 14.84 -8.81
N ARG A 101 -18.23 14.61 -8.81
CA ARG A 101 -18.83 13.31 -9.14
C ARG A 101 -18.49 12.81 -10.54
N VAL A 102 -18.21 13.70 -11.51
CA VAL A 102 -17.82 13.28 -12.88
C VAL A 102 -16.46 12.60 -12.87
N TRP A 103 -15.53 13.12 -12.07
CA TRP A 103 -14.18 12.58 -11.92
C TRP A 103 -14.21 11.24 -11.19
N VAL A 104 -14.98 11.16 -10.10
CA VAL A 104 -15.18 9.91 -9.35
C VAL A 104 -15.75 8.83 -10.25
N PHE A 105 -16.84 9.12 -10.96
CA PHE A 105 -17.48 8.16 -11.85
C PHE A 105 -16.50 7.62 -12.89
N HIS A 106 -15.73 8.52 -13.52
CA HIS A 106 -14.79 8.13 -14.56
C HIS A 106 -13.61 7.30 -14.01
N ALA A 107 -13.02 7.74 -12.90
CA ALA A 107 -11.91 7.03 -12.26
C ALA A 107 -12.35 5.65 -11.74
N TRP A 108 -13.55 5.56 -11.18
CA TRP A 108 -14.11 4.31 -10.70
C TRP A 108 -14.36 3.32 -11.86
N ASN A 109 -14.89 3.81 -12.99
CA ASN A 109 -15.03 2.96 -14.17
C ASN A 109 -13.68 2.44 -14.68
N MET A 110 -12.62 3.25 -14.69
CA MET A 110 -11.28 2.76 -15.05
C MET A 110 -10.77 1.71 -14.05
N ALA A 111 -10.78 2.04 -12.77
CA ALA A 111 -10.13 1.22 -11.73
C ALA A 111 -10.92 -0.04 -11.36
N TYR A 112 -12.24 -0.09 -11.56
CA TYR A 112 -13.07 -1.23 -11.18
C TYR A 112 -13.67 -1.97 -12.36
N ASN A 113 -14.15 -1.27 -13.38
CA ASN A 113 -14.90 -1.90 -14.48
C ASN A 113 -14.00 -2.26 -15.67
N ILE A 114 -13.26 -1.29 -16.21
CA ILE A 114 -12.36 -1.52 -17.34
C ILE A 114 -11.25 -2.47 -16.92
N SER A 115 -10.65 -2.24 -15.74
CA SER A 115 -9.56 -3.08 -15.26
C SER A 115 -9.94 -4.57 -15.24
N VAL A 116 -11.10 -4.95 -14.68
CA VAL A 116 -11.45 -6.37 -14.54
C VAL A 116 -11.84 -7.01 -15.87
N SER A 117 -12.16 -6.21 -16.90
CA SER A 117 -12.43 -6.69 -18.26
C SER A 117 -11.16 -7.00 -19.07
N THR A 118 -9.97 -6.60 -18.60
CA THR A 118 -8.70 -6.90 -19.28
C THR A 118 -8.20 -8.31 -19.00
N GLN A 119 -7.32 -8.81 -19.86
CA GLN A 119 -6.87 -10.20 -19.82
C GLN A 119 -5.59 -10.42 -19.01
N THR A 120 -4.80 -9.36 -18.77
CA THR A 120 -3.52 -9.46 -18.05
C THR A 120 -3.47 -8.60 -16.79
N ARG A 121 -2.70 -9.05 -15.78
CA ARG A 121 -2.42 -8.28 -14.55
C ARG A 121 -1.80 -6.91 -14.84
N ALA A 122 -0.99 -6.81 -15.90
CA ALA A 122 -0.32 -5.58 -16.33
C ALA A 122 -1.30 -4.55 -16.93
N GLU A 123 -2.17 -4.96 -17.86
CA GLU A 123 -3.22 -4.10 -18.42
C GLU A 123 -4.20 -3.66 -17.32
N ARG A 124 -4.52 -4.58 -16.40
CA ARG A 124 -5.38 -4.27 -15.28
C ARG A 124 -4.78 -3.18 -14.40
N TRP A 125 -3.51 -3.31 -14.03
CA TRP A 125 -2.78 -2.29 -13.28
C TRP A 125 -2.74 -0.95 -14.02
N TYR A 126 -2.52 -0.95 -15.34
CA TYR A 126 -2.55 0.27 -16.15
C TYR A 126 -3.87 1.05 -15.97
N TRP A 127 -5.02 0.37 -16.04
CA TRP A 127 -6.32 1.04 -15.83
C TRP A 127 -6.55 1.51 -14.40
N VAL A 128 -6.11 0.75 -13.40
CA VAL A 128 -6.12 1.20 -11.99
C VAL A 128 -5.29 2.47 -11.83
N GLN A 129 -4.08 2.49 -12.39
CA GLN A 129 -3.19 3.66 -12.34
C GLN A 129 -3.79 4.87 -13.08
N LYS A 130 -4.47 4.66 -14.22
CA LYS A 130 -5.19 5.73 -14.93
C LYS A 130 -6.32 6.34 -14.09
N GLY A 131 -7.08 5.52 -13.37
CA GLY A 131 -8.10 6.00 -12.43
C GLY A 131 -7.49 6.85 -11.30
N ILE A 132 -6.39 6.40 -10.70
CA ILE A 132 -5.64 7.14 -9.66
C ILE A 132 -5.13 8.47 -10.21
N GLN A 133 -4.45 8.45 -11.37
CA GLN A 133 -3.91 9.65 -12.02
C GLN A 133 -5.03 10.62 -12.39
N LEU A 134 -6.19 10.14 -12.83
CA LEU A 134 -7.33 11.01 -13.13
C LEU A 134 -7.77 11.80 -11.91
N LEU A 135 -8.01 11.13 -10.77
CA LEU A 135 -8.42 11.80 -9.54
C LEU A 135 -7.32 12.73 -9.02
N ARG A 136 -6.10 12.21 -8.91
CA ARG A 136 -4.98 12.91 -8.28
C ARG A 136 -4.48 14.09 -9.11
N ASN A 137 -4.29 13.88 -10.41
CA ASN A 137 -3.59 14.84 -11.27
C ASN A 137 -4.55 15.79 -11.99
N LYS A 138 -5.84 15.45 -12.13
CA LYS A 138 -6.84 16.30 -12.80
C LYS A 138 -7.99 16.67 -11.88
N GLY A 139 -8.66 15.69 -11.27
CA GLY A 139 -9.85 15.91 -10.46
C GLY A 139 -9.59 16.83 -9.26
N ILE A 140 -8.63 16.47 -8.41
CA ILE A 140 -8.22 17.23 -7.21
C ILE A 140 -7.64 18.57 -7.62
N VAL A 141 -6.86 18.66 -8.69
CA VAL A 141 -6.34 19.94 -9.19
C VAL A 141 -7.48 20.89 -9.60
N ALA A 142 -8.51 20.36 -10.27
CA ALA A 142 -9.69 21.13 -10.64
C ALA A 142 -10.61 21.44 -9.44
N ASN A 143 -10.61 20.60 -8.41
CA ASN A 143 -11.46 20.71 -7.23
C ASN A 143 -10.63 20.50 -5.94
N PRO A 144 -9.68 21.39 -5.62
CA PRO A 144 -8.67 21.15 -4.58
C PRO A 144 -9.26 21.08 -3.17
N ASN A 145 -10.53 21.42 -3.04
CA ASN A 145 -11.23 21.68 -1.79
C ASN A 145 -12.34 20.66 -1.56
N ASP A 146 -12.58 19.79 -2.55
CA ASP A 146 -13.61 18.78 -2.47
C ASP A 146 -13.09 17.55 -1.74
N MET A 147 -13.74 17.18 -0.65
CA MET A 147 -13.35 16.03 0.17
C MET A 147 -13.72 14.70 -0.49
N LEU A 148 -14.75 14.66 -1.33
CA LEU A 148 -15.17 13.43 -2.00
C LEU A 148 -14.05 12.89 -2.90
N LEU A 149 -13.39 13.72 -3.69
CA LEU A 149 -12.27 13.27 -4.54
C LEU A 149 -11.12 12.64 -3.73
N HIS A 150 -10.80 13.23 -2.59
CA HIS A 150 -9.76 12.73 -1.69
C HIS A 150 -10.14 11.38 -1.07
N LYS A 151 -11.39 11.27 -0.60
CA LYS A 151 -11.97 10.04 -0.06
C LYS A 151 -11.94 8.91 -1.09
N GLU A 152 -12.37 9.18 -2.32
CA GLU A 152 -12.45 8.16 -3.38
C GLU A 152 -11.06 7.73 -3.87
N LEU A 153 -10.11 8.66 -3.95
CA LEU A 153 -8.71 8.32 -4.22
C LEU A 153 -8.14 7.43 -3.12
N ALA A 154 -8.40 7.76 -1.85
CA ALA A 154 -7.99 6.95 -0.71
C ALA A 154 -8.65 5.55 -0.72
N TRP A 155 -9.92 5.47 -1.11
CA TRP A 155 -10.65 4.21 -1.23
C TRP A 155 -10.06 3.29 -2.31
N ILE A 156 -9.62 3.82 -3.45
CA ILE A 156 -8.93 3.02 -4.47
C ILE A 156 -7.67 2.38 -3.88
N PHE A 157 -6.83 3.15 -3.19
CA PHE A 157 -5.64 2.60 -2.56
C PHE A 157 -5.96 1.53 -1.52
N LEU A 158 -6.92 1.81 -0.63
CA LEU A 158 -7.28 0.90 0.44
C LEU A 158 -7.96 -0.38 -0.07
N HIS A 159 -9.02 -0.24 -0.86
CA HIS A 159 -9.86 -1.35 -1.27
C HIS A 159 -9.37 -2.06 -2.53
N LYS A 160 -8.98 -1.31 -3.57
CA LYS A 160 -8.60 -1.93 -4.87
C LYS A 160 -7.18 -2.47 -4.87
N ILE A 161 -6.25 -1.78 -4.20
CA ILE A 161 -4.84 -2.19 -4.13
C ILE A 161 -4.54 -2.94 -2.83
N GLY A 162 -4.90 -2.38 -1.68
CA GLY A 162 -4.65 -3.00 -0.37
C GLY A 162 -5.48 -4.25 -0.10
N GLY A 163 -6.75 -4.24 -0.53
CA GLY A 163 -7.70 -5.33 -0.35
C GLY A 163 -7.36 -6.61 -1.13
N ILE A 164 -7.97 -7.72 -0.74
CA ILE A 164 -7.71 -9.06 -1.29
C ILE A 164 -8.78 -9.52 -2.30
N THR A 165 -9.76 -8.68 -2.61
CA THR A 165 -10.93 -9.06 -3.43
C THR A 165 -10.63 -9.13 -4.92
N ASP A 166 -9.58 -8.46 -5.39
CA ASP A 166 -9.13 -8.54 -6.78
C ASP A 166 -8.03 -9.61 -6.91
N ASP A 167 -8.13 -10.52 -7.87
CA ASP A 167 -7.15 -11.59 -8.11
C ASP A 167 -5.75 -11.05 -8.49
N ALA A 168 -5.66 -9.82 -9.01
CA ALA A 168 -4.39 -9.16 -9.32
C ALA A 168 -3.86 -8.27 -8.17
N ASN A 169 -4.48 -8.27 -6.98
CA ASN A 169 -4.10 -7.36 -5.88
C ASN A 169 -2.61 -7.45 -5.53
N ARG A 170 -2.04 -8.67 -5.45
CA ARG A 170 -0.62 -8.87 -5.12
C ARG A 170 0.30 -8.22 -6.16
N TYR A 171 -0.08 -8.30 -7.44
CA TYR A 171 0.66 -7.63 -8.50
C TYR A 171 0.62 -6.10 -8.36
N TYR A 172 -0.53 -5.52 -7.99
CA TYR A 172 -0.63 -4.08 -7.76
C TYR A 172 0.25 -3.60 -6.61
N LYS A 173 0.24 -4.35 -5.49
CA LYS A 173 1.08 -4.06 -4.33
C LYS A 173 2.56 -4.06 -4.69
N MET A 174 3.02 -5.05 -5.47
CA MET A 174 4.40 -5.09 -5.96
C MET A 174 4.73 -3.95 -6.93
N LYS A 175 3.82 -3.60 -7.84
CA LYS A 175 4.01 -2.44 -8.73
C LYS A 175 4.06 -1.12 -7.97
N LEU A 176 3.23 -0.97 -6.93
CA LEU A 176 3.28 0.20 -6.06
C LEU A 176 4.60 0.24 -5.28
N ALA A 177 5.06 -0.89 -4.76
CA ALA A 177 6.33 -0.98 -4.05
C ALA A 177 7.53 -0.67 -4.97
N GLU A 178 7.54 -1.17 -6.21
CA GLU A 178 8.53 -0.82 -7.24
C GLU A 178 8.53 0.67 -7.54
N GLU A 179 7.35 1.25 -7.79
CA GLU A 179 7.18 2.66 -8.10
C GLU A 179 7.67 3.54 -6.94
N TRP A 180 7.30 3.22 -5.70
CA TRP A 180 7.68 4.04 -4.54
C TRP A 180 9.11 3.83 -4.06
N THR A 181 9.70 2.66 -4.30
CA THR A 181 11.14 2.46 -4.15
C THR A 181 11.90 3.29 -5.19
N THR A 182 11.37 3.42 -6.41
CA THR A 182 11.95 4.32 -7.43
C THR A 182 11.83 5.80 -7.02
N VAL A 183 10.67 6.21 -6.51
CA VAL A 183 10.37 7.61 -6.18
C VAL A 183 11.15 8.09 -4.96
N LEU A 184 11.26 7.28 -3.90
CA LEU A 184 11.90 7.71 -2.65
C LEU A 184 13.30 7.14 -2.45
N GLY A 185 13.65 6.06 -3.17
CA GLY A 185 14.80 5.22 -2.87
C GLY A 185 14.45 4.11 -1.88
N GLN A 186 15.41 3.21 -1.64
CA GLN A 186 15.29 2.16 -0.63
C GLN A 186 15.16 2.81 0.76
N PRO A 187 14.11 2.50 1.54
CA PRO A 187 14.01 3.01 2.91
C PRO A 187 15.13 2.42 3.78
N PRO A 188 15.48 3.08 4.90
CA PRO A 188 16.46 2.56 5.85
C PRO A 188 16.15 1.12 6.27
N ALA A 189 17.19 0.30 6.41
CA ALA A 189 17.04 -1.05 6.94
C ALA A 189 16.57 -0.97 8.39
N ARG A 190 15.66 -1.87 8.78
CA ARG A 190 15.19 -1.92 10.16
C ARG A 190 16.26 -2.43 11.09
N ASP A 191 16.29 -1.89 12.29
CA ASP A 191 17.07 -2.42 13.39
C ASP A 191 16.22 -2.56 14.67
N PHE A 192 16.77 -3.23 15.70
CA PHE A 192 16.04 -3.48 16.95
C PHE A 192 15.59 -2.20 17.68
N LYS A 193 16.18 -1.03 17.40
CA LYS A 193 15.79 0.25 17.99
C LYS A 193 14.47 0.76 17.43
N ASP A 194 14.05 0.27 16.26
CA ASP A 194 12.74 0.57 15.68
C ASP A 194 11.58 -0.04 16.48
N ARG A 195 11.85 -0.80 17.55
CA ARG A 195 10.86 -1.11 18.59
C ARG A 195 10.37 0.16 19.30
N SER A 196 11.20 1.20 19.40
CA SER A 196 10.75 2.53 19.83
C SER A 196 10.05 3.22 18.67
N ARG A 197 8.78 3.55 18.89
CA ARG A 197 7.98 4.34 17.97
C ARG A 197 8.67 5.67 17.63
N GLU A 198 9.24 6.34 18.63
CA GLU A 198 9.93 7.62 18.46
C GLU A 198 11.15 7.46 17.55
N HIS A 199 11.97 6.44 17.77
CA HIS A 199 13.13 6.16 16.92
C HIS A 199 12.71 5.91 15.47
N ALA A 200 11.71 5.05 15.24
CA ALA A 200 11.22 4.73 13.90
C ALA A 200 10.65 5.98 13.17
N ILE A 201 9.94 6.86 13.90
CA ILE A 201 9.48 8.15 13.37
C ILE A 201 10.67 9.02 12.97
N GLU A 202 11.67 9.19 13.85
CA GLU A 202 12.86 10.01 13.55
C GLU A 202 13.63 9.47 12.35
N GLN A 203 13.80 8.15 12.24
CA GLN A 203 14.48 7.51 11.12
C GLN A 203 13.74 7.77 9.80
N THR A 204 12.41 7.64 9.82
CA THR A 204 11.55 7.92 8.65
C THR A 204 11.59 9.40 8.28
N VAL A 205 11.59 10.31 9.25
CA VAL A 205 11.73 11.75 8.99
C VAL A 205 13.11 12.07 8.43
N ALA A 206 14.18 11.53 8.99
CA ALA A 206 15.54 11.73 8.49
C ALA A 206 15.69 11.25 7.03
N PHE A 207 14.97 10.20 6.64
CA PHE A 207 14.92 9.73 5.26
C PHE A 207 14.22 10.71 4.30
N LEU A 208 13.13 11.35 4.73
CA LEU A 208 12.35 12.29 3.91
C LEU A 208 12.90 13.72 3.94
N GLN A 209 13.61 14.11 5.00
CA GLN A 209 14.06 15.48 5.25
C GLN A 209 14.91 16.06 4.10
N PRO A 210 15.90 15.34 3.53
CA PRO A 210 16.66 15.86 2.40
C PRO A 210 15.78 16.19 1.19
N ILE A 211 14.73 15.42 0.95
CA ILE A 211 13.77 15.64 -0.14
C ILE A 211 12.94 16.90 0.13
N ALA A 212 12.49 17.09 1.37
CA ALA A 212 11.72 18.27 1.76
C ALA A 212 12.55 19.57 1.72
N ASP A 213 13.84 19.49 2.05
CA ASP A 213 14.76 20.64 2.07
C ASP A 213 15.37 20.95 0.70
N ALA A 214 15.25 20.05 -0.28
CA ALA A 214 15.79 20.25 -1.62
C ALA A 214 15.17 21.50 -2.27
N PRO A 215 15.93 22.33 -3.00
CA PRO A 215 15.37 23.45 -3.76
C PRO A 215 14.23 23.00 -4.70
N ARG A 216 13.29 23.88 -5.02
CA ARG A 216 12.22 23.58 -6.00
C ARG A 216 12.65 23.76 -7.44
N ASP A 217 13.76 24.45 -7.66
CA ASP A 217 14.26 24.81 -8.97
C ASP A 217 15.64 24.22 -9.22
N LEU A 218 15.85 23.67 -10.42
CA LEU A 218 17.09 23.00 -10.78
C LEU A 218 18.26 23.98 -10.86
N SER A 219 18.02 25.23 -11.29
CA SER A 219 19.08 26.24 -11.36
C SER A 219 19.61 26.59 -9.98
N ALA A 220 18.76 26.65 -8.95
CA ALA A 220 19.20 26.83 -7.56
C ALA A 220 20.06 25.65 -7.05
N VAL A 221 19.78 24.42 -7.49
CA VAL A 221 20.61 23.24 -7.17
C VAL A 221 21.99 23.35 -7.84
N ILE A 222 22.02 23.74 -9.12
CA ILE A 222 23.26 23.90 -9.90
C ILE A 222 24.10 25.06 -9.36
N GLU A 223 23.47 26.18 -8.97
CA GLU A 223 24.17 27.32 -8.38
C GLU A 223 24.88 26.92 -7.08
N LYS A 224 24.20 26.15 -6.22
CA LYS A 224 24.77 25.63 -4.97
C LYS A 224 25.82 24.54 -5.20
N THR A 225 25.61 23.70 -6.21
CA THR A 225 26.47 22.55 -6.52
C THR A 225 26.71 22.47 -8.05
N PRO A 226 27.68 23.23 -8.59
CA PRO A 226 27.90 23.32 -10.05
C PRO A 226 28.23 21.99 -10.74
N SER A 227 28.78 21.01 -10.01
CA SER A 227 29.03 19.66 -10.52
C SER A 227 27.75 18.91 -10.93
N VAL A 228 26.57 19.38 -10.51
CA VAL A 228 25.27 18.87 -10.99
C VAL A 228 25.11 19.10 -12.49
N GLN A 229 25.55 20.24 -13.03
CA GLN A 229 25.50 20.45 -14.48
C GLN A 229 26.37 19.43 -15.21
N THR A 230 27.59 19.19 -14.72
CA THR A 230 28.49 18.17 -15.28
C THR A 230 27.87 16.77 -15.22
N LEU A 231 27.19 16.42 -14.12
CA LEU A 231 26.47 15.16 -14.02
C LEU A 231 25.37 15.05 -15.08
N LEU A 232 24.55 16.08 -15.24
CA LEU A 232 23.45 16.10 -16.22
C LEU A 232 23.98 15.98 -17.65
N ASP A 233 25.06 16.69 -17.99
CA ASP A 233 25.70 16.61 -19.30
C ASP A 233 26.22 15.20 -19.58
N ARG A 234 26.82 14.55 -18.58
CA ARG A 234 27.31 13.16 -18.69
C ARG A 234 26.18 12.13 -18.76
N ILE A 235 25.05 12.35 -18.10
CA ILE A 235 23.87 11.48 -18.25
C ILE A 235 23.40 11.50 -19.72
N VAL A 236 23.35 12.69 -20.33
CA VAL A 236 22.99 12.82 -21.75
C VAL A 236 24.04 12.17 -22.65
N ALA A 237 25.33 12.48 -22.44
CA ALA A 237 26.41 12.02 -23.31
C ALA A 237 26.69 10.50 -23.19
N ASP A 238 26.75 9.98 -21.96
CA ASP A 238 27.23 8.63 -21.68
C ASP A 238 26.08 7.60 -21.64
N VAL A 239 24.91 7.99 -21.12
CA VAL A 239 23.73 7.09 -20.94
C VAL A 239 22.71 7.27 -22.06
N GLY A 240 22.62 8.47 -22.64
CA GLY A 240 21.57 8.83 -23.60
C GLY A 240 20.20 9.02 -22.96
N ASP A 241 20.16 9.31 -21.66
CA ASP A 241 18.95 9.68 -20.92
C ASP A 241 18.92 11.21 -20.72
N HIS A 242 17.77 11.76 -20.38
CA HIS A 242 17.63 13.18 -20.03
C HIS A 242 17.39 13.32 -18.53
N GLY A 243 18.29 14.02 -17.82
CA GLY A 243 18.09 14.39 -16.41
C GLY A 243 17.70 15.86 -16.21
N ALA A 244 17.76 16.65 -17.29
CA ALA A 244 17.48 18.09 -17.27
C ALA A 244 15.98 18.37 -17.43
N ILE A 245 15.53 19.44 -16.76
CA ILE A 245 14.16 19.94 -16.86
C ILE A 245 14.14 21.00 -17.97
N GLY A 246 13.51 20.67 -19.11
CA GLY A 246 13.26 21.57 -20.23
C GLY A 246 11.91 22.29 -20.11
N SER A 247 11.40 22.84 -21.22
CA SER A 247 10.12 23.57 -21.23
C SER A 247 8.87 22.68 -21.17
N ASP A 248 8.97 21.40 -21.54
CA ASP A 248 7.86 20.45 -21.51
C ASP A 248 7.79 19.71 -20.17
N SER A 249 6.87 20.15 -19.30
CA SER A 249 6.69 19.58 -17.96
C SER A 249 6.38 18.07 -17.94
N GLN A 250 5.68 17.54 -18.96
CA GLN A 250 5.31 16.12 -18.97
C GLN A 250 6.50 15.26 -19.39
N ALA A 251 7.21 15.66 -20.45
CA ALA A 251 8.46 15.01 -20.86
C ALA A 251 9.48 15.04 -19.71
N ASN A 252 9.57 16.15 -18.96
CA ASN A 252 10.46 16.27 -17.82
C ASN A 252 10.16 15.23 -16.72
N ALA A 253 8.89 15.02 -16.37
CA ALA A 253 8.52 14.06 -15.33
C ALA A 253 8.86 12.61 -15.72
N GLU A 254 8.64 12.24 -16.99
CA GLU A 254 8.99 10.91 -17.50
C GLU A 254 10.51 10.69 -17.54
N ASN A 255 11.25 11.70 -17.97
CA ASN A 255 12.71 11.72 -18.00
C ASN A 255 13.32 11.53 -16.60
N VAL A 256 12.87 12.34 -15.63
CA VAL A 256 13.34 12.27 -14.24
C VAL A 256 12.97 10.92 -13.60
N MET A 257 11.75 10.42 -13.82
CA MET A 257 11.34 9.10 -13.32
C MET A 257 12.19 7.97 -13.91
N THR A 258 12.50 8.03 -15.21
CA THR A 258 13.36 7.05 -15.88
C THR A 258 14.76 7.05 -15.28
N LEU A 259 15.33 8.23 -15.06
CA LEU A 259 16.64 8.38 -14.43
C LEU A 259 16.66 7.81 -13.00
N LEU A 260 15.65 8.15 -12.18
CA LEU A 260 15.51 7.60 -10.83
C LEU A 260 15.42 6.06 -10.86
N ARG A 261 14.61 5.49 -11.77
CA ARG A 261 14.49 4.02 -11.88
C ARG A 261 15.84 3.36 -12.18
N ARG A 262 16.63 3.94 -13.10
CA ARG A 262 17.96 3.43 -13.42
C ARG A 262 18.92 3.56 -12.25
N TYR A 263 18.90 4.72 -11.59
CA TYR A 263 19.75 4.97 -10.43
C TYR A 263 19.46 3.95 -9.33
N GLU A 264 18.18 3.74 -8.97
CA GLU A 264 17.79 2.79 -7.93
C GLU A 264 18.06 1.34 -8.32
N LEU A 265 17.95 0.99 -9.61
CA LEU A 265 18.35 -0.33 -10.09
C LEU A 265 19.85 -0.56 -9.97
N ILE A 266 20.68 0.43 -10.31
CA ILE A 266 22.13 0.37 -10.08
C ILE A 266 22.44 0.24 -8.59
N GLN A 267 21.79 1.03 -7.74
CA GLN A 267 21.98 0.95 -6.29
C GLN A 267 21.57 -0.42 -5.74
N ALA A 268 20.48 -1.01 -6.22
CA ALA A 268 20.06 -2.35 -5.83
C ALA A 268 21.08 -3.41 -6.26
N VAL A 269 21.65 -3.28 -7.46
CA VAL A 269 22.74 -4.14 -7.93
C VAL A 269 23.98 -3.99 -7.05
N LEU A 270 24.37 -2.77 -6.70
CA LEU A 270 25.54 -2.51 -5.85
C LEU A 270 25.39 -3.04 -4.43
N ARG A 271 24.15 -3.15 -3.91
CA ARG A 271 23.85 -3.70 -2.59
C ARG A 271 23.70 -5.22 -2.58
N SER A 272 23.25 -5.82 -3.69
CA SER A 272 22.98 -7.26 -3.72
C SER A 272 24.27 -8.08 -3.84
N SER A 273 24.30 -9.22 -3.17
CA SER A 273 25.39 -10.18 -3.33
C SER A 273 25.44 -10.84 -4.71
N SER A 274 24.30 -10.91 -5.41
CA SER A 274 24.22 -11.30 -6.82
C SER A 274 24.61 -10.17 -7.78
N GLY A 275 25.04 -9.02 -7.25
CA GLY A 275 25.31 -7.80 -8.00
C GLY A 275 26.31 -7.99 -9.14
N LYS A 276 27.39 -8.75 -8.93
CA LYS A 276 28.38 -9.03 -9.99
C LYS A 276 27.80 -9.78 -11.20
N ILE A 277 26.87 -10.70 -10.95
CA ILE A 277 26.17 -11.44 -12.01
C ILE A 277 25.24 -10.47 -12.76
N ALA A 278 24.47 -9.68 -12.01
CA ALA A 278 23.60 -8.66 -12.60
C ALA A 278 24.39 -7.63 -13.44
N GLU A 279 25.56 -7.18 -12.96
CA GLU A 279 26.48 -6.27 -13.68
C GLU A 279 26.99 -6.86 -14.99
N ALA A 280 27.34 -8.16 -15.01
CA ALA A 280 27.83 -8.83 -16.20
C ALA A 280 26.79 -8.81 -17.33
N SER A 281 25.52 -9.04 -16.97
CA SER A 281 24.37 -9.07 -17.88
C SER A 281 23.77 -7.70 -18.23
N MET A 282 24.32 -6.59 -17.69
CA MET A 282 23.83 -5.25 -17.98
C MET A 282 24.01 -4.84 -19.45
N SER A 283 23.03 -4.11 -19.98
CA SER A 283 23.14 -3.39 -21.25
C SER A 283 24.24 -2.32 -21.19
N ALA A 284 24.75 -1.90 -22.36
CA ALA A 284 25.76 -0.84 -22.46
C ALA A 284 25.32 0.45 -21.74
N ARG A 285 24.04 0.81 -21.87
CA ARG A 285 23.44 1.97 -21.19
C ARG A 285 23.51 1.83 -19.66
N MET A 286 23.16 0.67 -19.11
CA MET A 286 23.22 0.45 -17.66
C MET A 286 24.67 0.41 -17.15
N LYS A 287 25.62 -0.09 -17.95
CA LYS A 287 27.06 -0.03 -17.62
C LYS A 287 27.59 1.41 -17.60
N ALA A 288 27.14 2.27 -18.51
CA ALA A 288 27.47 3.70 -18.48
C ALA A 288 26.90 4.37 -17.21
N MET A 289 25.64 4.10 -16.88
CA MET A 289 25.02 4.60 -15.64
C MET A 289 25.78 4.13 -14.38
N LEU A 290 26.16 2.85 -14.32
CA LEU A 290 26.98 2.29 -13.24
C LEU A 290 28.31 3.03 -13.09
N ALA A 291 28.98 3.35 -14.20
CA ALA A 291 30.22 4.12 -14.18
C ALA A 291 30.01 5.53 -13.60
N LEU A 292 28.91 6.21 -13.94
CA LEU A 292 28.56 7.51 -13.35
C LEU A 292 28.25 7.44 -11.86
N VAL A 293 27.58 6.38 -11.41
CA VAL A 293 27.24 6.19 -9.99
C VAL A 293 28.48 5.85 -9.15
N ARG A 294 29.43 5.10 -9.71
CA ARG A 294 30.69 4.73 -9.05
C ARG A 294 31.73 5.85 -9.03
N ASP A 295 31.60 6.85 -9.90
CA ASP A 295 32.57 7.94 -10.01
C ASP A 295 32.57 8.81 -8.74
N PRO A 296 33.65 8.79 -7.92
CA PRO A 296 33.72 9.57 -6.69
C PRO A 296 33.62 11.08 -6.94
N ALA A 297 34.04 11.56 -8.12
CA ALA A 297 33.97 12.97 -8.48
C ALA A 297 32.52 13.45 -8.68
N LEU A 298 31.59 12.54 -9.02
CA LEU A 298 30.17 12.83 -9.21
C LEU A 298 29.34 12.61 -7.94
N LYS A 299 29.91 12.09 -6.85
CA LYS A 299 29.17 11.81 -5.62
C LYS A 299 28.42 13.04 -5.09
N SER A 300 29.09 14.18 -5.00
CA SER A 300 28.49 15.43 -4.52
C SER A 300 27.35 15.92 -5.42
N ALA A 301 27.46 15.69 -6.73
CA ALA A 301 26.43 16.02 -7.70
C ALA A 301 25.19 15.12 -7.53
N TRP A 302 25.39 13.81 -7.35
CA TRP A 302 24.30 12.87 -7.05
C TRP A 302 23.60 13.20 -5.73
N ASP A 303 24.36 13.44 -4.66
CA ASP A 303 23.82 13.80 -3.33
C ASP A 303 22.96 15.08 -3.38
N ALA A 304 23.28 16.02 -4.27
CA ALA A 304 22.50 17.24 -4.47
C ALA A 304 21.31 17.07 -5.43
N TYR A 305 21.48 16.32 -6.52
CA TYR A 305 20.46 16.15 -7.56
C TYR A 305 19.33 15.20 -7.15
N LEU A 306 19.62 14.10 -6.45
CA LEU A 306 18.60 13.09 -6.16
C LEU A 306 17.47 13.63 -5.27
N PRO A 307 17.73 14.34 -4.15
CA PRO A 307 16.65 14.92 -3.36
C PRO A 307 15.77 15.88 -4.16
N PHE A 308 16.38 16.68 -5.04
CA PHE A 308 15.67 17.55 -5.98
C PHE A 308 14.77 16.75 -6.94
N ALA A 309 15.32 15.74 -7.61
CA ALA A 309 14.59 14.91 -8.57
C ALA A 309 13.39 14.21 -7.92
N ARG A 310 13.57 13.66 -6.71
CA ARG A 310 12.51 13.02 -5.94
C ARG A 310 11.43 14.02 -5.52
N ARG A 311 11.82 15.21 -5.04
CA ARG A 311 10.89 16.30 -4.73
C ARG A 311 10.08 16.72 -5.95
N TYR A 312 10.75 16.95 -7.07
CA TYR A 312 10.13 17.33 -8.34
C TYR A 312 9.04 16.32 -8.71
N ILE A 313 9.36 15.03 -8.73
CA ILE A 313 8.40 13.97 -9.04
C ILE A 313 7.21 13.96 -8.08
N LEU A 314 7.44 14.05 -6.76
CA LEU A 314 6.37 14.09 -5.76
C LEU A 314 5.41 15.27 -5.99
N GLU A 315 5.95 16.47 -6.22
CA GLU A 315 5.14 17.68 -6.41
C GLU A 315 4.43 17.67 -7.79
N THR A 316 5.10 17.29 -8.89
CA THR A 316 4.53 17.39 -10.24
C THR A 316 3.68 16.20 -10.67
N SER A 317 4.07 14.98 -10.28
CA SER A 317 3.45 13.73 -10.76
C SER A 317 2.49 13.11 -9.74
N TYR A 318 2.73 13.36 -8.45
CA TYR A 318 1.94 12.82 -7.35
C TYR A 318 1.08 13.87 -6.64
N ASN A 319 1.31 15.17 -6.84
CA ASN A 319 0.67 16.24 -6.06
C ASN A 319 0.80 16.01 -4.54
N MET A 320 1.95 15.45 -4.12
CA MET A 320 2.27 15.18 -2.72
C MET A 320 3.40 16.09 -2.27
N GLU A 321 3.19 16.79 -1.16
CA GLU A 321 4.17 17.71 -0.61
C GLU A 321 5.05 16.97 0.41
N PRO A 322 6.39 16.92 0.24
CA PRO A 322 7.27 16.22 1.20
C PRO A 322 7.13 16.72 2.64
N GLY A 323 6.91 18.02 2.84
CA GLY A 323 6.67 18.58 4.17
C GLY A 323 5.36 18.07 4.81
N GLN A 324 4.33 17.80 4.01
CA GLN A 324 3.11 17.17 4.50
C GLN A 324 3.32 15.68 4.82
N MET A 325 4.09 14.97 3.99
CA MET A 325 4.48 13.59 4.28
C MET A 325 5.21 13.49 5.63
N ILE A 326 6.17 14.39 5.91
CA ILE A 326 6.86 14.47 7.20
C ILE A 326 5.88 14.79 8.33
N ARG A 327 4.99 15.78 8.17
CA ARG A 327 3.95 16.10 9.18
C ARG A 327 3.09 14.88 9.51
N PHE A 328 2.73 14.09 8.50
CA PHE A 328 1.94 12.88 8.70
C PHE A 328 2.74 11.74 9.32
N VAL A 329 4.03 11.61 9.02
CA VAL A 329 4.92 10.69 9.76
C VAL A 329 4.97 11.06 11.25
N ARG A 330 5.09 12.37 11.56
CA ARG A 330 5.07 12.85 12.95
C ARG A 330 3.74 12.58 13.66
N LYS A 331 2.62 12.82 12.96
CA LYS A 331 1.28 12.66 13.54
C LYS A 331 0.89 11.19 13.70
N TYR A 332 1.12 10.38 12.66
CA TYR A 332 0.54 9.04 12.55
C TYR A 332 1.54 7.90 12.76
N GLY A 333 2.85 8.13 12.73
CA GLY A 333 3.86 7.08 12.92
C GLY A 333 4.78 6.89 11.71
N PRO A 334 5.69 5.90 11.75
CA PRO A 334 6.66 5.65 10.68
C PRO A 334 5.98 5.10 9.41
N ILE A 335 5.58 5.98 8.49
CA ILE A 335 4.84 5.59 7.28
C ILE A 335 5.80 5.09 6.19
N ASP A 336 5.68 3.82 5.81
CA ASP A 336 6.30 3.28 4.59
C ASP A 336 5.43 3.56 3.36
N TRP A 337 5.86 4.49 2.51
CA TRP A 337 5.09 4.95 1.35
C TRP A 337 4.95 3.93 0.21
N ARG A 338 5.62 2.77 0.32
CA ARG A 338 5.45 1.64 -0.61
C ARG A 338 4.15 0.87 -0.37
N VAL A 339 3.50 1.09 0.77
CA VAL A 339 2.27 0.40 1.17
C VAL A 339 1.02 1.18 0.72
N PRO A 340 -0.03 0.52 0.20
CA PRO A 340 -1.25 1.21 -0.22
C PRO A 340 -1.96 1.99 0.90
N ALA A 341 -1.94 1.47 2.13
CA ALA A 341 -2.55 2.10 3.29
C ALA A 341 -1.94 3.49 3.60
N SER A 342 -0.65 3.70 3.32
CA SER A 342 0.03 4.99 3.46
C SER A 342 -0.60 6.08 2.58
N HIS A 343 -0.97 5.70 1.36
CA HIS A 343 -1.64 6.58 0.42
C HIS A 343 -3.10 6.84 0.81
N ALA A 344 -3.79 5.79 1.24
CA ALA A 344 -5.14 5.94 1.75
C ALA A 344 -5.18 6.91 2.93
N LEU A 345 -4.24 6.78 3.87
CA LEU A 345 -4.07 7.70 5.00
C LEU A 345 -3.79 9.13 4.52
N TYR A 346 -2.81 9.33 3.63
CA TYR A 346 -2.45 10.67 3.15
C TYR A 346 -3.63 11.40 2.51
N TRP A 347 -4.30 10.75 1.54
CA TRP A 347 -5.36 11.41 0.79
C TRP A 347 -6.61 11.63 1.63
N SER A 348 -7.02 10.66 2.46
CA SER A 348 -8.18 10.83 3.34
C SER A 348 -7.94 11.90 4.41
N ALA A 349 -6.78 11.90 5.08
CA ALA A 349 -6.44 12.91 6.08
C ALA A 349 -6.33 14.32 5.46
N GLN A 350 -5.71 14.45 4.28
CA GLN A 350 -5.69 15.71 3.54
C GLN A 350 -7.09 16.19 3.17
N GLY A 351 -7.98 15.29 2.75
CA GLY A 351 -9.37 15.60 2.44
C GLY A 351 -10.11 16.17 3.66
N VAL A 352 -9.93 15.56 4.83
CA VAL A 352 -10.52 16.03 6.10
C VAL A 352 -9.97 17.40 6.48
N GLU A 353 -8.63 17.58 6.50
CA GLU A 353 -8.00 18.87 6.84
C GLU A 353 -8.50 20.01 5.92
N ARG A 354 -8.59 19.76 4.61
CA ARG A 354 -9.09 20.76 3.64
C ARG A 354 -10.59 21.04 3.77
N GLY A 355 -11.38 20.03 4.12
CA GLY A 355 -12.80 20.16 4.40
C GLY A 355 -13.06 21.00 5.65
N LEU A 356 -12.32 20.74 6.73
CA LEU A 356 -12.44 21.44 8.01
C LEU A 356 -12.17 22.95 7.88
N LEU A 357 -11.21 23.35 7.04
CA LEU A 357 -10.92 24.77 6.79
C LEU A 357 -12.10 25.54 6.15
N ARG A 358 -13.12 24.87 5.64
CA ARG A 358 -14.27 25.47 4.94
C ARG A 358 -15.62 25.11 5.52
N ALA A 359 -15.67 24.12 6.41
CA ALA A 359 -16.89 23.74 7.07
C ALA A 359 -17.40 24.91 7.93
N THR A 360 -18.60 25.38 7.61
CA THR A 360 -19.37 26.30 8.45
C THR A 360 -20.57 25.55 9.00
N ALA A 361 -21.23 26.08 10.03
CA ALA A 361 -22.47 25.49 10.53
C ALA A 361 -23.55 25.28 9.44
N ARG A 362 -23.49 26.01 8.32
CA ARG A 362 -24.40 25.89 7.18
C ARG A 362 -23.93 24.89 6.11
N SER A 363 -22.63 24.73 5.89
CA SER A 363 -22.03 23.89 4.84
C SER A 363 -21.49 22.55 5.35
N GLU A 364 -21.49 22.31 6.66
CA GLU A 364 -20.92 21.10 7.25
C GLU A 364 -21.57 19.81 6.70
N LYS A 365 -22.87 19.85 6.35
CA LYS A 365 -23.59 18.71 5.75
C LYS A 365 -23.11 18.35 4.34
N ASP A 366 -22.41 19.26 3.67
CA ASP A 366 -21.84 19.03 2.34
C ASP A 366 -20.55 18.21 2.42
N PHE A 367 -20.01 18.01 3.63
CA PHE A 367 -18.80 17.23 3.89
C PHE A 367 -19.14 15.92 4.62
N ASP A 368 -18.81 14.80 3.99
CA ASP A 368 -18.91 13.46 4.57
C ASP A 368 -17.70 13.13 5.48
N PHE A 369 -17.57 13.86 6.61
CA PHE A 369 -16.43 13.71 7.52
C PHE A 369 -16.37 12.31 8.10
N THR A 370 -17.50 11.78 8.58
CA THR A 370 -17.55 10.46 9.22
C THR A 370 -17.05 9.34 8.29
N ASN A 371 -17.46 9.28 7.02
CA ASN A 371 -16.97 8.22 6.15
C ASN A 371 -15.52 8.45 5.70
N THR A 372 -15.06 9.70 5.57
CA THR A 372 -13.64 9.97 5.26
C THR A 372 -12.74 9.62 6.46
N ASP A 373 -13.17 9.94 7.68
CA ASP A 373 -12.50 9.58 8.92
C ASP A 373 -12.46 8.05 9.14
N ARG A 374 -13.48 7.32 8.68
CA ARG A 374 -13.44 5.84 8.66
C ARG A 374 -12.33 5.30 7.76
N ILE A 375 -12.04 5.95 6.64
CA ILE A 375 -10.89 5.58 5.79
C ILE A 375 -9.57 5.85 6.52
N VAL A 376 -9.44 6.98 7.24
CA VAL A 376 -8.26 7.27 8.07
C VAL A 376 -8.02 6.14 9.08
N ILE A 377 -9.08 5.73 9.80
CA ILE A 377 -9.01 4.66 10.80
C ILE A 377 -8.63 3.33 10.17
N GLN A 378 -9.28 2.97 9.07
CA GLN A 378 -9.01 1.71 8.39
C GLN A 378 -7.60 1.69 7.80
N ALA A 379 -7.10 2.80 7.27
CA ALA A 379 -5.72 2.94 6.83
C ALA A 379 -4.73 2.77 7.99
N VAL A 380 -4.99 3.35 9.17
CA VAL A 380 -4.15 3.14 10.36
C VAL A 380 -4.19 1.67 10.84
N GLN A 381 -5.34 1.00 10.76
CA GLN A 381 -5.43 -0.44 11.06
C GLN A 381 -4.63 -1.29 10.08
N ASP A 382 -4.69 -0.97 8.80
CA ASP A 382 -3.93 -1.69 7.77
C ASP A 382 -2.44 -1.38 7.87
N LEU A 383 -2.05 -0.17 8.29
CA LEU A 383 -0.65 0.13 8.64
C LEU A 383 -0.19 -0.63 9.90
N TYR A 384 -1.07 -0.83 10.89
CA TYR A 384 -0.73 -1.72 12.01
C TYR A 384 -0.51 -3.17 11.55
N ARG A 385 -1.37 -3.69 10.66
CA ARG A 385 -1.31 -5.09 10.23
C ARG A 385 -0.24 -5.37 9.18
N TYR A 386 0.00 -4.41 8.29
CA TYR A 386 0.74 -4.56 7.03
C TYR A 386 1.51 -3.28 6.64
N GLY A 387 1.81 -2.39 7.60
CA GLY A 387 2.41 -1.09 7.33
C GLY A 387 3.87 -1.12 6.94
N GLN A 388 4.48 -2.30 6.99
CA GLN A 388 5.82 -2.54 6.52
C GLN A 388 5.84 -3.61 5.46
N ILE A 389 6.80 -3.52 4.55
CA ILE A 389 7.01 -4.54 3.55
C ILE A 389 8.48 -4.92 3.43
N TYR A 390 8.70 -6.20 3.22
CA TYR A 390 9.88 -6.69 2.53
C TYR A 390 9.56 -6.83 1.04
N PHE A 391 10.39 -6.23 0.19
CA PHE A 391 10.22 -6.25 -1.26
C PHE A 391 11.58 -6.37 -1.96
N ASP A 392 11.77 -7.42 -2.74
CA ASP A 392 12.97 -7.60 -3.56
C ASP A 392 12.88 -6.76 -4.84
N TYR A 393 13.31 -5.50 -4.74
CA TYR A 393 13.30 -4.56 -5.85
C TYR A 393 14.16 -5.04 -7.03
N LEU A 394 15.34 -5.63 -6.78
CA LEU A 394 16.23 -6.08 -7.85
C LEU A 394 15.61 -7.27 -8.57
N GLY A 395 15.22 -8.31 -7.82
CA GLY A 395 14.63 -9.52 -8.35
C GLY A 395 13.40 -9.23 -9.19
N PHE A 396 12.51 -8.35 -8.71
CA PHE A 396 11.32 -7.93 -9.45
C PHE A 396 11.66 -7.27 -10.79
N ASN A 397 12.67 -6.40 -10.84
CA ASN A 397 13.04 -5.67 -12.06
C ASN A 397 13.84 -6.50 -13.07
N VAL A 398 14.52 -7.56 -12.64
CA VAL A 398 15.26 -8.48 -13.52
C VAL A 398 14.46 -9.74 -13.90
N GLY A 399 13.21 -9.86 -13.42
CA GLY A 399 12.34 -11.00 -13.70
C GLY A 399 12.70 -12.27 -12.92
N ALA A 400 13.41 -12.12 -11.79
CA ALA A 400 13.63 -13.20 -10.83
C ALA A 400 12.41 -13.35 -9.89
N ALA A 401 12.53 -14.22 -8.86
CA ALA A 401 11.43 -14.54 -7.96
C ALA A 401 10.78 -13.29 -7.31
N GLU A 402 9.45 -13.20 -7.38
CA GLU A 402 8.64 -12.07 -6.91
C GLU A 402 8.47 -12.12 -5.37
N MET A 403 9.46 -11.64 -4.59
CA MET A 403 9.31 -11.57 -3.13
C MET A 403 8.63 -10.27 -2.69
N TYR A 404 7.45 -10.42 -2.08
CA TYR A 404 6.69 -9.37 -1.42
C TYR A 404 6.04 -9.96 -0.17
N LEU A 405 6.43 -9.44 1.00
CA LEU A 405 5.92 -9.86 2.30
C LEU A 405 5.48 -8.64 3.09
N GLU A 406 4.21 -8.65 3.52
CA GLU A 406 3.66 -7.64 4.43
C GLU A 406 4.01 -8.01 5.87
N ILE A 407 4.44 -7.01 6.64
CA ILE A 407 4.90 -7.15 8.01
C ILE A 407 4.08 -6.18 8.90
N PRO A 408 3.58 -6.63 10.07
CA PRO A 408 2.92 -5.75 11.02
C PRO A 408 3.84 -4.65 11.54
N ASP A 409 3.30 -3.44 11.71
CA ASP A 409 3.98 -2.32 12.36
C ASP A 409 3.25 -1.89 13.64
N PRO A 410 3.69 -2.37 14.82
CA PRO A 410 3.04 -2.05 16.08
C PRO A 410 3.07 -0.56 16.46
N SER A 411 3.88 0.28 15.78
CA SER A 411 3.97 1.72 16.03
C SER A 411 2.62 2.44 15.85
N PHE A 412 1.73 1.88 15.02
CA PHE A 412 0.41 2.44 14.73
C PHE A 412 -0.64 2.12 15.80
N ALA A 413 -0.36 1.23 16.76
CA ALA A 413 -1.28 0.94 17.86
C ALA A 413 -1.56 2.19 18.72
N GLN A 414 -0.50 2.93 19.07
CA GLN A 414 -0.62 4.20 19.81
C GLN A 414 -1.35 5.25 18.96
N THR A 415 -1.04 5.33 17.66
CA THR A 415 -1.71 6.26 16.75
C THR A 415 -3.22 6.04 16.72
N TYR A 416 -3.68 4.78 16.68
CA TYR A 416 -5.12 4.48 16.73
C TYR A 416 -5.77 5.02 18.01
N ALA A 417 -5.09 4.94 19.17
CA ALA A 417 -5.57 5.56 20.39
C ALA A 417 -5.63 7.09 20.29
N ASP A 418 -4.54 7.71 19.82
CA ASP A 418 -4.37 9.17 19.81
C ASP A 418 -5.40 9.88 18.93
N ILE A 419 -5.71 9.30 17.76
CA ILE A 419 -6.63 9.92 16.80
C ILE A 419 -8.10 9.70 17.17
N MET A 420 -8.41 8.77 18.09
CA MET A 420 -9.80 8.35 18.25
C MET A 420 -10.71 9.40 18.86
N GLN A 421 -10.23 10.15 19.84
CA GLN A 421 -11.00 11.26 20.40
C GLN A 421 -11.29 12.33 19.34
N GLU A 422 -10.28 12.64 18.50
CA GLU A 422 -10.40 13.60 17.40
C GLU A 422 -11.50 13.21 16.40
N LEU A 423 -11.57 11.92 16.04
CA LEU A 423 -12.47 11.38 15.03
C LEU A 423 -13.89 11.16 15.56
N VAL A 424 -14.03 10.64 16.77
CA VAL A 424 -15.34 10.53 17.45
C VAL A 424 -15.95 11.91 17.64
N GLY A 425 -15.14 12.91 18.02
CA GLY A 425 -15.59 14.29 18.18
C GLY A 425 -16.15 14.94 16.91
N ARG A 426 -15.78 14.44 15.72
CA ARG A 426 -16.35 14.88 14.44
C ARG A 426 -17.55 14.07 13.97
N SER A 427 -17.86 12.95 14.62
CA SER A 427 -18.94 12.08 14.19
C SER A 427 -20.30 12.60 14.66
N LYS A 428 -21.27 12.62 13.75
CA LYS A 428 -22.68 12.90 14.06
C LYS A 428 -23.50 11.64 14.33
N TRP A 429 -22.91 10.47 14.06
CA TRP A 429 -23.60 9.19 14.10
C TRP A 429 -23.10 8.31 15.24
N ASP A 430 -21.81 8.40 15.57
CA ASP A 430 -21.15 7.61 16.60
C ASP A 430 -20.86 8.53 17.81
N THR A 431 -21.92 8.94 18.50
CA THR A 431 -21.89 9.87 19.65
C THR A 431 -21.81 9.14 20.99
N ALA A 432 -21.27 9.81 22.01
CA ALA A 432 -20.97 9.21 23.32
C ALA A 432 -22.20 8.81 24.16
N ASP A 433 -23.39 9.31 23.82
CA ASP A 433 -24.66 8.96 24.46
C ASP A 433 -25.22 7.62 24.00
N ARG A 434 -24.67 7.02 22.93
CA ARG A 434 -25.13 5.73 22.41
C ARG A 434 -24.47 4.58 23.17
N ALA A 435 -25.28 3.60 23.57
CA ALA A 435 -24.78 2.37 24.19
C ALA A 435 -23.87 1.54 23.27
N TYR A 436 -24.05 1.67 21.95
CA TYR A 436 -23.23 1.05 20.93
C TYR A 436 -22.88 2.07 19.84
N THR A 437 -21.61 2.12 19.46
CA THR A 437 -21.11 2.85 18.29
C THR A 437 -20.16 1.96 17.51
N MET A 438 -20.03 2.21 16.20
CA MET A 438 -19.08 1.44 15.38
C MET A 438 -17.63 1.74 15.79
N TYR A 439 -17.35 2.96 16.27
CA TYR A 439 -16.02 3.30 16.79
C TYR A 439 -15.70 2.57 18.09
N ALA A 440 -16.63 2.49 19.06
CA ALA A 440 -16.40 1.76 20.30
C ALA A 440 -16.12 0.28 20.06
N ALA A 441 -16.96 -0.38 19.24
CA ALA A 441 -16.76 -1.78 18.89
C ALA A 441 -15.46 -2.02 18.11
N GLY A 442 -15.14 -1.14 17.16
CA GLY A 442 -13.89 -1.20 16.39
C GLY A 442 -12.66 -1.03 17.28
N TYR A 443 -12.71 -0.10 18.24
CA TYR A 443 -11.64 0.16 19.20
C TYR A 443 -11.36 -1.04 20.10
N GLU A 444 -12.41 -1.63 20.68
CA GLU A 444 -12.28 -2.80 21.55
C GLU A 444 -11.70 -4.01 20.82
N ASN A 445 -12.17 -4.28 19.59
CA ASN A 445 -11.63 -5.35 18.76
C ASN A 445 -10.16 -5.11 18.41
N PHE A 446 -9.83 -3.88 17.98
CA PHE A 446 -8.46 -3.52 17.60
C PHE A 446 -7.50 -3.63 18.78
N PHE A 447 -7.83 -3.07 19.95
CA PHE A 447 -6.94 -3.17 21.11
C PHE A 447 -6.88 -4.57 21.70
N THR A 448 -7.92 -5.39 21.56
CA THR A 448 -7.81 -6.82 21.87
C THR A 448 -6.76 -7.49 20.97
N ASP A 449 -6.75 -7.21 19.66
CA ASP A 449 -5.72 -7.71 18.75
C ASP A 449 -4.31 -7.19 19.10
N VAL A 450 -4.19 -5.93 19.51
CA VAL A 450 -2.93 -5.31 19.97
C VAL A 450 -2.39 -6.00 21.23
N ILE A 451 -3.25 -6.21 22.24
CA ILE A 451 -2.87 -6.89 23.49
C ILE A 451 -2.36 -8.30 23.17
N LEU A 452 -3.12 -9.06 22.37
CA LEU A 452 -2.72 -10.41 21.96
C LEU A 452 -1.40 -10.38 21.19
N TYR A 453 -1.23 -9.46 20.23
CA TYR A 453 0.00 -9.32 19.46
C TYR A 453 1.23 -9.10 20.34
N PHE A 454 1.21 -8.11 21.24
CA PHE A 454 2.36 -7.86 22.11
C PHE A 454 2.60 -8.99 23.12
N TYR A 455 1.54 -9.62 23.59
CA TYR A 455 1.65 -10.78 24.46
C TYR A 455 2.37 -11.93 23.74
N ARG A 456 2.06 -12.20 22.47
CA ARG A 456 2.76 -13.20 21.63
C ARG A 456 4.23 -12.91 21.45
N LEU A 457 4.58 -11.63 21.32
CA LEU A 457 5.97 -11.19 21.19
C LEU A 457 6.76 -11.28 22.50
N GLY A 458 6.13 -11.71 23.62
CA GLY A 458 6.73 -11.72 24.95
C GLY A 458 6.85 -10.35 25.60
N MET A 459 6.39 -9.30 24.91
CA MET A 459 6.33 -7.93 25.41
C MET A 459 5.13 -7.78 26.35
N LYS A 460 5.12 -8.57 27.43
CA LYS A 460 3.98 -8.70 28.36
C LYS A 460 3.71 -7.40 29.11
N ASP A 461 4.74 -6.61 29.37
CA ASP A 461 4.63 -5.26 29.94
C ASP A 461 3.88 -4.30 29.00
N VAL A 462 4.15 -4.35 27.70
CA VAL A 462 3.43 -3.57 26.68
C VAL A 462 2.00 -4.08 26.51
N ALA A 463 1.80 -5.39 26.51
CA ALA A 463 0.46 -5.98 26.49
C ALA A 463 -0.36 -5.56 27.71
N GLU A 464 0.23 -5.57 28.91
CA GLU A 464 -0.38 -5.12 30.16
C GLU A 464 -0.73 -3.62 30.10
N LYS A 465 0.14 -2.78 29.52
CA LYS A 465 -0.14 -1.35 29.29
C LYS A 465 -1.42 -1.18 28.47
N TYR A 466 -1.53 -1.85 27.33
CA TYR A 466 -2.73 -1.75 26.48
C TYR A 466 -3.96 -2.41 27.09
N TYR A 467 -3.78 -3.48 27.87
CA TYR A 467 -4.87 -4.11 28.62
C TYR A 467 -5.49 -3.15 29.63
N ARG A 468 -4.67 -2.48 30.45
CA ARG A 468 -5.14 -1.46 31.41
C ARG A 468 -5.75 -0.25 30.71
N HIS A 469 -5.13 0.19 29.61
CA HIS A 469 -5.66 1.26 28.77
C HIS A 469 -7.07 0.94 28.27
N LEU A 470 -7.26 -0.26 27.70
CA LEU A 470 -8.58 -0.69 27.22
C LEU A 470 -9.57 -0.87 28.37
N ALA A 471 -9.14 -1.44 29.50
CA ALA A 471 -9.99 -1.65 30.69
C ALA A 471 -10.60 -0.32 31.19
N THR A 472 -9.83 0.76 31.15
CA THR A 472 -10.19 2.09 31.69
C THR A 472 -10.64 3.10 30.64
N TRP A 473 -10.70 2.71 29.37
CA TRP A 473 -11.05 3.62 28.27
C TRP A 473 -12.51 4.10 28.38
N GLY A 474 -12.71 5.42 28.47
CA GLY A 474 -14.02 6.04 28.70
C GLY A 474 -15.01 5.92 27.53
N GLY A 475 -14.55 5.58 26.31
CA GLY A 475 -15.40 5.38 25.13
C GLY A 475 -15.98 3.96 24.99
N MET A 476 -15.96 3.18 26.08
CA MET A 476 -16.32 1.76 26.13
C MET A 476 -17.66 1.42 25.49
N ASN A 477 -17.74 0.22 24.91
CA ASN A 477 -18.98 -0.32 24.37
C ASN A 477 -19.88 -0.78 25.53
N LEU A 478 -20.94 -0.03 25.80
CA LEU A 478 -21.88 -0.34 26.88
C LEU A 478 -22.83 -1.51 26.54
N ASN A 479 -22.81 -1.99 25.29
CA ASN A 479 -23.62 -3.12 24.82
C ASN A 479 -22.96 -4.50 25.07
N ASP A 480 -21.84 -4.56 25.78
CA ASP A 480 -21.17 -5.82 26.17
C ASP A 480 -21.33 -6.08 27.69
N PRO A 481 -22.34 -6.87 28.12
CA PRO A 481 -22.59 -7.13 29.53
C PRO A 481 -21.48 -7.93 30.22
N ASP A 482 -20.65 -8.66 29.45
CA ASP A 482 -19.53 -9.44 29.98
C ASP A 482 -18.28 -8.58 30.19
N ARG A 483 -18.25 -7.34 29.70
CA ARG A 483 -17.08 -6.46 29.73
C ARG A 483 -16.48 -6.31 31.14
N PRO A 484 -17.25 -6.03 32.22
CA PRO A 484 -16.67 -5.92 33.56
C PRO A 484 -15.94 -7.20 34.00
N ARG A 485 -16.49 -8.37 33.65
CA ARG A 485 -15.88 -9.68 33.94
C ARG A 485 -14.62 -9.93 33.10
N LYS A 486 -14.61 -9.50 31.83
CA LYS A 486 -13.44 -9.61 30.94
C LYS A 486 -12.23 -8.84 31.47
N PHE A 487 -12.47 -7.67 32.08
CA PHE A 487 -11.42 -6.80 32.59
C PHE A 487 -11.17 -6.90 34.11
N SER A 488 -11.79 -7.87 34.80
CA SER A 488 -11.59 -8.11 36.24
C SER A 488 -10.58 -9.22 36.54
N VAL A 489 -9.93 -9.78 35.52
CA VAL A 489 -8.99 -10.90 35.64
C VAL A 489 -7.56 -10.44 35.31
N PRO A 490 -6.51 -11.15 35.73
CA PRO A 490 -5.16 -10.89 35.26
C PRO A 490 -5.04 -10.96 33.72
N LEU A 491 -4.07 -10.25 33.14
CA LEU A 491 -3.80 -10.25 31.69
C LEU A 491 -3.69 -11.67 31.12
N GLU A 492 -2.99 -12.57 31.83
CA GLU A 492 -2.85 -13.97 31.42
C GLU A 492 -4.21 -14.62 31.20
N ASP A 493 -5.11 -14.53 32.19
CA ASP A 493 -6.45 -15.12 32.12
C ASP A 493 -7.31 -14.46 31.03
N PHE A 494 -7.16 -13.15 30.83
CA PHE A 494 -7.79 -12.45 29.72
C PHE A 494 -7.32 -13.00 28.37
N VAL A 495 -6.00 -13.11 28.16
CA VAL A 495 -5.39 -13.64 26.93
C VAL A 495 -5.83 -15.08 26.70
N GLN A 496 -5.77 -15.94 27.72
CA GLN A 496 -6.22 -17.32 27.62
C GLN A 496 -7.71 -17.41 27.26
N ALA A 497 -8.57 -16.56 27.82
CA ALA A 497 -9.98 -16.52 27.46
C ALA A 497 -10.22 -16.09 26.00
N GLN A 498 -9.50 -15.06 25.52
CA GLN A 498 -9.58 -14.62 24.12
C GLN A 498 -9.04 -15.68 23.15
N LEU A 499 -7.92 -16.31 23.49
CA LEU A 499 -7.35 -17.39 22.71
C LEU A 499 -8.24 -18.62 22.71
N ALA A 500 -8.82 -19.02 23.84
CA ALA A 500 -9.73 -20.15 23.93
C ALA A 500 -10.97 -19.94 23.04
N ASP A 501 -11.53 -18.73 23.00
CA ASP A 501 -12.67 -18.43 22.12
C ASP A 501 -12.27 -18.46 20.64
N ARG A 502 -11.13 -17.86 20.28
CA ARG A 502 -10.60 -17.82 18.91
C ARG A 502 -10.16 -19.20 18.40
N GLN A 503 -9.47 -19.96 19.25
CA GLN A 503 -8.89 -21.25 18.90
C GLN A 503 -9.92 -22.36 18.86
N ARG A 504 -11.17 -22.19 19.33
CA ARG A 504 -12.26 -23.17 19.08
C ARG A 504 -12.38 -23.57 17.62
N SER A 505 -11.96 -22.69 16.71
CA SER A 505 -11.71 -23.01 15.31
C SER A 505 -10.29 -23.57 15.15
N PRO A 506 -10.14 -24.84 14.72
CA PRO A 506 -8.82 -25.45 14.52
C PRO A 506 -7.95 -24.69 13.49
N ASN A 507 -8.57 -24.05 12.50
CA ASN A 507 -7.87 -23.21 11.51
C ASN A 507 -7.21 -21.98 12.17
N VAL A 508 -7.84 -21.40 13.18
CA VAL A 508 -7.29 -20.23 13.88
C VAL A 508 -6.08 -20.62 14.71
N ALA A 509 -6.09 -21.79 15.35
CA ALA A 509 -4.93 -22.31 16.07
C ALA A 509 -3.74 -22.57 15.13
N VAL A 510 -3.99 -23.11 13.93
CA VAL A 510 -2.95 -23.26 12.89
C VAL A 510 -2.37 -21.93 12.45
N SER A 511 -3.23 -20.95 12.16
CA SER A 511 -2.78 -19.60 11.79
C SER A 511 -1.95 -18.95 12.90
N GLU A 512 -2.32 -19.13 14.17
CA GLU A 512 -1.63 -18.56 15.32
C GLU A 512 -0.19 -19.10 15.47
N VAL A 513 -0.02 -20.43 15.41
CA VAL A 513 1.30 -21.07 15.48
C VAL A 513 2.15 -20.67 14.29
N THR A 514 1.58 -20.74 13.07
CA THR A 514 2.30 -20.41 11.83
C THR A 514 2.72 -18.94 11.79
N ALA A 515 1.85 -18.01 12.19
CA ALA A 515 2.16 -16.58 12.23
C ALA A 515 3.28 -16.27 13.24
N SER A 516 3.26 -16.93 14.40
CA SER A 516 4.31 -16.77 15.42
C SER A 516 5.66 -17.33 14.93
N LEU A 517 5.66 -18.47 14.23
CA LEU A 517 6.89 -18.99 13.61
C LEU A 517 7.43 -18.06 12.51
N ILE A 518 6.58 -17.57 11.61
CA ILE A 518 7.00 -16.61 10.56
C ILE A 518 7.53 -15.32 11.19
N GLY A 519 6.89 -14.81 12.23
CA GLY A 519 7.36 -13.64 12.95
C GLY A 519 8.70 -13.87 13.65
N ALA A 520 8.92 -15.06 14.23
CA ALA A 520 10.22 -15.44 14.77
C ALA A 520 11.31 -15.43 13.69
N PHE A 521 11.05 -16.04 12.53
CA PHE A 521 12.04 -16.10 11.45
C PHE A 521 12.30 -14.74 10.80
N THR A 522 11.28 -13.88 10.76
CA THR A 522 11.44 -12.48 10.33
C THR A 522 12.30 -11.70 11.33
N ALA A 523 12.23 -11.99 12.63
CA ALA A 523 13.10 -11.37 13.63
C ALA A 523 14.59 -11.70 13.40
N LEU A 524 14.92 -12.87 12.84
CA LEU A 524 16.29 -13.20 12.44
C LEU A 524 16.82 -12.27 11.33
N LEU A 525 15.97 -11.81 10.41
CA LEU A 525 16.36 -10.80 9.41
C LEU A 525 16.71 -9.45 10.06
N ALA A 526 15.99 -9.09 11.12
CA ALA A 526 16.20 -7.85 11.86
C ALA A 526 17.34 -7.93 12.90
N GLY A 527 17.97 -9.10 13.07
CA GLY A 527 18.96 -9.35 14.13
C GLY A 527 18.35 -9.29 15.54
N ASP A 528 17.06 -9.59 15.67
CA ASP A 528 16.31 -9.51 16.92
C ASP A 528 16.15 -10.89 17.58
N ASP A 529 17.23 -11.33 18.24
CA ASP A 529 17.33 -12.60 18.95
C ASP A 529 16.28 -12.78 20.06
N GLU A 530 15.92 -11.71 20.76
CA GLU A 530 14.96 -11.75 21.86
C GLU A 530 13.56 -12.02 21.32
N GLN A 531 13.17 -11.30 20.26
CA GLN A 531 11.87 -11.51 19.61
C GLN A 531 11.79 -12.89 18.96
N PHE A 532 12.90 -13.36 18.36
CA PHE A 532 12.99 -14.73 17.85
C PHE A 532 12.67 -15.76 18.94
N ARG A 533 13.36 -15.70 20.09
CA ARG A 533 13.16 -16.65 21.19
C ARG A 533 11.73 -16.58 21.73
N SER A 534 11.21 -15.37 21.98
CA SER A 534 9.87 -15.24 22.52
C SER A 534 8.78 -15.77 21.60
N GLN A 535 8.89 -15.53 20.28
CA GLN A 535 7.90 -16.02 19.34
C GLN A 535 8.00 -17.53 19.13
N MET A 536 9.21 -18.10 19.16
CA MET A 536 9.40 -19.55 19.18
C MET A 536 8.75 -20.18 20.43
N ASP A 537 8.95 -19.59 21.61
CA ASP A 537 8.37 -20.05 22.86
C ASP A 537 6.83 -19.96 22.84
N TYR A 538 6.28 -18.85 22.35
CA TYR A 538 4.83 -18.70 22.22
C TYR A 538 4.23 -19.69 21.22
N ALA A 539 4.90 -19.91 20.07
CA ALA A 539 4.47 -20.88 19.08
C ALA A 539 4.45 -22.30 19.67
N ALA A 540 5.49 -22.66 20.45
CA ALA A 540 5.57 -23.95 21.13
C ALA A 540 4.45 -24.13 22.17
N GLN A 541 4.16 -23.10 22.97
CA GLN A 541 3.08 -23.11 23.97
C GLN A 541 1.71 -23.23 23.32
N SER A 542 1.45 -22.46 22.26
CA SER A 542 0.19 -22.50 21.50
C SER A 542 -0.03 -23.84 20.81
N HIS A 543 1.04 -24.40 20.23
CA HIS A 543 1.04 -25.73 19.65
C HIS A 543 0.71 -26.81 20.69
N ALA A 544 1.40 -26.78 21.84
CA ALA A 544 1.15 -27.71 22.94
C ALA A 544 -0.28 -27.60 23.49
N TYR A 545 -0.82 -26.39 23.61
CA TYR A 545 -2.20 -26.15 24.02
C TYR A 545 -3.20 -26.77 23.02
N PHE A 546 -3.00 -26.55 21.72
CA PHE A 546 -3.83 -27.16 20.67
C PHE A 546 -3.78 -28.69 20.75
N MET A 547 -2.58 -29.26 20.85
CA MET A 547 -2.40 -30.72 20.97
C MET A 547 -3.06 -31.30 22.22
N LYS A 548 -3.07 -30.57 23.34
CA LYS A 548 -3.69 -31.01 24.60
C LYS A 548 -5.22 -30.92 24.57
N ASN A 549 -5.77 -29.85 23.99
CA ASN A 549 -7.19 -29.51 24.19
C ASN A 549 -8.08 -29.78 22.97
N GLN A 550 -7.51 -29.88 21.77
CA GLN A 550 -8.28 -29.98 20.51
C GLN A 550 -7.96 -31.21 19.68
N ARG A 551 -6.83 -31.88 19.94
CA ARG A 551 -6.52 -33.19 19.35
C ARG A 551 -7.27 -34.31 20.08
N ASN A 552 -8.60 -34.24 20.10
CA ASN A 552 -9.44 -35.29 20.64
C ASN A 552 -9.83 -36.29 19.53
N ALA A 553 -9.71 -37.58 19.83
CA ALA A 553 -10.26 -38.65 18.99
C ALA A 553 -11.79 -38.52 18.89
N SER A 554 -12.34 -38.74 17.70
CA SER A 554 -13.79 -38.81 17.53
C SER A 554 -14.32 -40.09 18.19
N ALA A 555 -15.50 -40.03 18.82
CA ALA A 555 -16.17 -41.23 19.33
C ALA A 555 -16.60 -42.22 18.21
N VAL A 556 -16.50 -41.82 16.94
CA VAL A 556 -16.88 -42.61 15.75
C VAL A 556 -15.66 -43.12 14.96
N ASP A 557 -14.50 -42.47 15.12
CA ASP A 557 -13.24 -42.87 14.48
C ASP A 557 -12.12 -42.65 15.51
N THR A 558 -11.73 -43.74 16.18
CA THR A 558 -10.70 -43.75 17.22
C THR A 558 -9.29 -43.71 16.63
N ALA A 559 -9.13 -43.91 15.32
CA ALA A 559 -7.86 -43.82 14.60
C ALA A 559 -7.59 -42.39 14.13
N ASN A 560 -8.62 -41.68 13.65
CA ASN A 560 -8.51 -40.29 13.21
C ASN A 560 -8.99 -39.30 14.29
N ALA A 561 -8.06 -38.68 15.00
CA ALA A 561 -8.33 -37.39 15.65
C ALA A 561 -8.89 -36.45 14.58
N ARG A 562 -10.00 -35.76 14.85
CA ARG A 562 -10.88 -35.14 13.84
C ARG A 562 -10.23 -34.10 12.92
N MET A 563 -8.95 -33.76 13.09
CA MET A 563 -8.21 -32.75 12.33
C MET A 563 -6.68 -32.97 12.51
N ASP A 564 -6.00 -33.79 11.70
CA ASP A 564 -4.52 -33.82 11.62
C ASP A 564 -4.00 -32.61 10.80
N ILE A 565 -4.49 -31.41 11.15
CA ILE A 565 -4.26 -30.15 10.43
C ILE A 565 -2.96 -29.45 10.83
N MET A 566 -2.30 -29.96 11.88
CA MET A 566 -1.08 -29.40 12.45
C MET A 566 -0.16 -30.55 12.82
N GLU A 567 1.12 -30.42 12.50
CA GLU A 567 2.10 -31.47 12.75
C GLU A 567 2.27 -31.73 14.26
N PRO A 568 2.08 -32.97 14.76
CA PRO A 568 2.20 -33.27 16.19
C PRO A 568 3.58 -33.03 16.84
N ASP A 569 4.68 -33.18 16.09
CA ASP A 569 6.01 -32.80 16.59
C ASP A 569 6.29 -31.34 16.26
N PHE A 570 6.33 -30.47 17.28
CA PHE A 570 6.59 -29.05 17.09
C PHE A 570 7.91 -28.77 16.37
N ARG A 571 8.94 -29.62 16.53
CA ARG A 571 10.21 -29.45 15.82
C ARG A 571 10.04 -29.64 14.32
N ILE A 572 9.21 -30.61 13.92
CA ILE A 572 8.87 -30.85 12.50
C ILE A 572 7.99 -29.70 11.99
N GLN A 573 7.02 -29.22 12.78
CA GLN A 573 6.19 -28.06 12.42
C GLN A 573 7.05 -26.80 12.19
N ALA A 574 7.92 -26.47 13.14
CA ALA A 574 8.81 -25.32 13.09
C ALA A 574 9.80 -25.45 11.93
N GLY A 575 10.42 -26.61 11.77
CA GLY A 575 11.35 -26.89 10.67
C GLY A 575 10.70 -26.80 9.29
N ALA A 576 9.51 -27.38 9.10
CA ALA A 576 8.78 -27.29 7.84
C ALA A 576 8.36 -25.85 7.51
N THR A 577 7.91 -25.09 8.52
CA THR A 577 7.56 -23.68 8.36
C THR A 577 8.81 -22.84 8.04
N PHE A 578 9.96 -23.16 8.65
CA PHE A 578 11.23 -22.51 8.36
C PHE A 578 11.71 -22.77 6.93
N VAL A 579 11.60 -24.01 6.43
CA VAL A 579 11.89 -24.35 5.03
C VAL A 579 10.99 -23.57 4.08
N GLN A 580 9.69 -23.46 4.38
CA GLN A 580 8.75 -22.65 3.59
C GLN A 580 9.11 -21.16 3.64
N PHE A 581 9.53 -20.64 4.78
CA PHE A 581 10.01 -19.26 4.89
C PHE A 581 11.26 -19.04 4.05
N MET A 582 12.27 -19.91 4.21
CA MET A 582 13.52 -19.88 3.47
C MET A 582 13.34 -20.01 1.96
N SER A 583 12.34 -20.77 1.48
CA SER A 583 12.07 -20.93 0.04
C SER A 583 11.55 -19.64 -0.62
N MET A 584 10.97 -18.73 0.17
CA MET A 584 10.52 -17.41 -0.30
C MET A 584 11.63 -16.38 -0.36
N LEU A 585 12.75 -16.60 0.34
CA LEU A 585 13.85 -15.65 0.45
C LEU A 585 14.74 -15.62 -0.81
N GLY A 586 15.23 -14.42 -1.12
CA GLY A 586 16.38 -14.21 -2.00
C GLY A 586 17.68 -14.71 -1.37
N LEU A 587 18.76 -14.73 -2.15
CA LEU A 587 20.05 -15.26 -1.72
C LEU A 587 20.63 -14.51 -0.51
N ASP A 588 20.58 -13.18 -0.55
CA ASP A 588 21.08 -12.29 0.49
C ASP A 588 20.37 -12.56 1.83
N GLU A 589 19.05 -12.58 1.80
CA GLU A 589 18.21 -12.78 2.97
C GLU A 589 18.30 -14.21 3.50
N ALA A 590 18.33 -15.19 2.59
CA ALA A 590 18.52 -16.59 2.96
C ALA A 590 19.87 -16.78 3.67
N ALA A 591 20.94 -16.17 3.18
CA ALA A 591 22.25 -16.24 3.84
C ALA A 591 22.22 -15.58 5.23
N ALA A 592 21.60 -14.39 5.36
CA ALA A 592 21.47 -13.69 6.63
C ALA A 592 20.66 -14.52 7.65
N VAL A 593 19.49 -15.03 7.26
CA VAL A 593 18.62 -15.84 8.13
C VAL A 593 19.27 -17.16 8.48
N PHE A 594 19.86 -17.85 7.52
CA PHE A 594 20.52 -19.14 7.76
C PHE A 594 21.69 -19.01 8.73
N LYS A 595 22.45 -17.91 8.64
CA LYS A 595 23.57 -17.61 9.55
C LYS A 595 23.08 -17.28 10.96
N ALA A 596 21.97 -16.55 11.09
CA ALA A 596 21.40 -16.17 12.39
C ALA A 596 20.59 -17.30 13.05
N ALA A 597 20.10 -18.27 12.26
CA ALA A 597 19.26 -19.36 12.76
C ALA A 597 20.04 -20.38 13.62
N PRO A 598 19.41 -20.96 14.65
CA PRO A 598 19.98 -22.07 15.40
C PRO A 598 20.14 -23.34 14.55
N ASP A 599 21.06 -24.22 14.95
CA ASP A 599 21.45 -25.40 14.16
C ASP A 599 20.32 -26.40 13.91
N ASP A 600 19.34 -26.48 14.80
CA ASP A 600 18.12 -27.28 14.58
C ASP A 600 17.33 -26.79 13.36
N LEU A 601 17.08 -25.49 13.23
CA LEU A 601 16.41 -24.91 12.06
C LEU A 601 17.29 -24.96 10.81
N ARG A 602 18.59 -24.68 10.94
CA ARG A 602 19.55 -24.78 9.83
C ARG A 602 19.55 -26.17 9.21
N ARG A 603 19.46 -27.23 10.02
CA ARG A 603 19.42 -28.62 9.51
C ARG A 603 18.22 -28.90 8.62
N PHE A 604 17.04 -28.35 8.93
CA PHE A 604 15.86 -28.47 8.06
C PHE A 604 16.05 -27.74 6.72
N ALA A 605 16.68 -26.57 6.74
CA ALA A 605 16.83 -25.72 5.55
C ALA A 605 18.08 -26.02 4.70
N TYR A 606 19.07 -26.75 5.22
CA TYR A 606 20.36 -26.91 4.56
C TYR A 606 20.25 -27.55 3.16
N ASP A 607 19.52 -28.65 3.05
CA ASP A 607 19.36 -29.34 1.76
C ASP A 607 18.59 -28.46 0.74
N LEU A 608 17.63 -27.65 1.20
CA LEU A 608 16.93 -26.66 0.36
C LEU A 608 17.88 -25.59 -0.16
N VAL A 609 18.72 -24.98 0.70
CA VAL A 609 19.63 -23.91 0.26
C VAL A 609 20.72 -24.44 -0.67
N VAL A 610 21.17 -25.69 -0.46
CA VAL A 610 22.05 -26.39 -1.40
C VAL A 610 21.37 -26.54 -2.76
N GLU A 611 20.14 -27.05 -2.80
CA GLU A 611 19.39 -27.20 -4.06
C GLU A 611 19.17 -25.86 -4.77
N ARG A 612 18.81 -24.81 -4.02
CA ARG A 612 18.45 -23.50 -4.60
C ARG A 612 19.63 -22.67 -5.05
N PHE A 613 20.74 -22.70 -4.32
CA PHE A 613 21.81 -21.71 -4.48
C PHE A 613 23.17 -22.32 -4.83
N ARG A 614 23.33 -23.64 -4.78
CA ARG A 614 24.59 -24.29 -5.20
C ARG A 614 24.53 -24.62 -6.68
N ASP A 615 25.37 -23.95 -7.48
CA ASP A 615 25.52 -24.30 -8.90
C ASP A 615 26.27 -25.65 -9.04
N PRO A 616 25.69 -26.64 -9.75
CA PRO A 616 26.33 -27.94 -10.00
C PRO A 616 27.59 -27.86 -10.87
N GLN A 617 27.69 -26.84 -11.73
CA GLN A 617 28.75 -26.65 -12.73
C GLN A 617 29.79 -25.61 -12.31
N ASP A 618 29.42 -24.65 -11.45
CA ASP A 618 30.31 -23.62 -10.94
C ASP A 618 30.43 -23.62 -9.40
N LYS A 619 31.45 -24.31 -8.88
CA LYS A 619 31.81 -24.33 -7.45
C LYS A 619 32.38 -23.00 -6.93
N SER A 620 32.39 -21.94 -7.74
CA SER A 620 33.00 -20.65 -7.45
C SER A 620 32.00 -19.51 -7.26
N LEU A 621 30.68 -19.75 -7.35
CA LEU A 621 29.65 -18.72 -7.13
C LEU A 621 29.96 -17.92 -5.87
N ALA A 622 30.49 -16.72 -6.12
CA ALA A 622 31.03 -15.83 -5.14
C ALA A 622 29.96 -14.76 -4.89
N VAL A 623 29.14 -15.03 -3.90
CA VAL A 623 28.10 -14.16 -3.39
C VAL A 623 28.83 -13.12 -2.54
N ASN A 624 28.94 -11.87 -3.02
CA ASN A 624 29.84 -10.85 -2.45
C ASN A 624 31.36 -11.20 -2.41
N GLY A 625 31.85 -12.12 -3.26
CA GLY A 625 33.22 -12.61 -3.13
C GLY A 625 33.39 -13.76 -2.11
N GLU A 626 32.29 -14.18 -1.47
CA GLU A 626 32.24 -15.29 -0.53
C GLU A 626 31.62 -16.52 -1.21
N ARG A 627 32.26 -17.69 -1.04
CA ARG A 627 31.81 -18.94 -1.66
C ARG A 627 30.56 -19.45 -0.97
N PHE A 628 29.70 -20.18 -1.70
CA PHE A 628 28.52 -20.87 -1.13
C PHE A 628 28.81 -21.55 0.22
N ASP A 629 29.91 -22.31 0.29
CA ASP A 629 30.29 -23.08 1.48
C ASP A 629 30.64 -22.19 2.70
N ASN A 630 30.91 -20.89 2.50
CA ASN A 630 31.11 -19.92 3.59
C ASN A 630 29.77 -19.31 4.07
N LEU A 631 28.82 -19.11 3.17
CA LEU A 631 27.50 -18.55 3.50
C LEU A 631 26.57 -19.57 4.11
N PHE A 632 26.58 -20.79 3.57
CA PHE A 632 25.75 -21.90 3.99
C PHE A 632 26.65 -23.03 4.49
N VAL A 633 27.20 -22.85 5.70
CA VAL A 633 27.99 -23.90 6.36
C VAL A 633 27.06 -25.05 6.76
N GLU A 634 27.43 -26.29 6.41
CA GLU A 634 26.68 -27.49 6.82
C GLU A 634 26.58 -27.54 8.36
N PRO A 635 25.36 -27.54 8.92
CA PRO A 635 25.20 -27.57 10.37
C PRO A 635 25.62 -28.93 10.95
N PRO A 636 26.13 -28.98 12.20
CA PRO A 636 26.51 -30.23 12.82
C PRO A 636 25.32 -31.18 12.99
N GLY A 637 25.55 -32.47 12.73
CA GLY A 637 24.55 -33.53 12.90
C GLY A 637 23.55 -33.70 11.74
N MET A 638 23.93 -33.29 10.52
CA MET A 638 23.07 -33.44 9.33
C MET A 638 22.76 -34.90 8.99
N ALA A 639 23.70 -35.83 9.20
CA ALA A 639 23.48 -37.25 8.90
C ALA A 639 22.37 -37.84 9.79
N GLU A 640 22.42 -37.56 11.09
CA GLU A 640 21.41 -37.97 12.05
C GLU A 640 20.06 -37.30 11.75
N HIS A 641 20.07 -36.02 11.37
CA HIS A 641 18.85 -35.31 10.99
C HIS A 641 18.17 -35.90 9.76
N ARG A 642 18.92 -36.18 8.68
CA ARG A 642 18.40 -36.82 7.48
C ARG A 642 17.78 -38.18 7.79
N ALA A 643 18.44 -38.99 8.62
CA ALA A 643 17.91 -40.28 9.09
C ALA A 643 16.61 -40.12 9.92
N MET A 644 16.57 -39.13 10.82
CA MET A 644 15.37 -38.81 11.61
C MET A 644 14.18 -38.41 10.72
N ILE A 645 14.39 -37.55 9.72
CA ILE A 645 13.34 -37.13 8.78
C ILE A 645 12.87 -38.31 7.92
N GLU A 646 13.78 -39.17 7.47
CA GLU A 646 13.42 -40.36 6.70
C GLU A 646 12.58 -41.36 7.51
N ASP A 647 12.99 -41.65 8.75
CA ASP A 647 12.23 -42.49 9.67
C ASP A 647 10.84 -41.90 9.96
N TYR A 648 10.78 -40.59 10.22
CA TYR A 648 9.53 -39.88 10.43
C TYR A 648 8.58 -40.02 9.22
N ARG A 649 9.09 -39.80 7.99
CA ARG A 649 8.32 -39.97 6.74
C ARG A 649 7.82 -41.42 6.58
N LYS A 650 8.65 -42.41 6.89
CA LYS A 650 8.27 -43.84 6.84
C LYS A 650 7.19 -44.19 7.87
N ARG A 651 7.23 -43.63 9.07
CA ARG A 651 6.18 -43.83 10.08
C ARG A 651 4.86 -43.21 9.65
N LYS A 652 4.88 -41.97 9.16
CA LYS A 652 3.68 -41.27 8.67
C LYS A 652 3.06 -41.98 7.46
N SER A 653 3.87 -42.47 6.52
CA SER A 653 3.36 -43.22 5.37
C SER A 653 2.73 -44.56 5.76
N ARG A 654 3.31 -45.29 6.73
CA ARG A 654 2.72 -46.52 7.26
C ARG A 654 1.39 -46.28 7.98
N GLN A 655 1.28 -45.19 8.74
CA GLN A 655 0.02 -44.78 9.37
C GLN A 655 -1.06 -44.48 8.32
N ASN A 656 -0.74 -43.68 7.30
CA ASN A 656 -1.67 -43.37 6.22
C ASN A 656 -2.12 -44.62 5.44
N VAL A 657 -1.23 -45.60 5.22
CA VAL A 657 -1.58 -46.88 4.55
C VAL A 657 -2.48 -47.73 5.44
N GLN A 658 -2.18 -47.86 6.74
CA GLN A 658 -3.04 -48.59 7.69
C GLN A 658 -4.42 -47.94 7.84
N GLU A 659 -4.51 -46.60 7.76
CA GLU A 659 -5.77 -45.86 7.77
C GLU A 659 -6.59 -46.05 6.48
N LEU A 660 -5.95 -46.25 5.34
CA LEU A 660 -6.61 -46.57 4.07
C LEU A 660 -7.09 -48.03 4.01
N GLU A 661 -6.39 -48.96 4.67
CA GLU A 661 -6.78 -50.37 4.77
C GLU A 661 -7.92 -50.62 5.78
N GLN A 662 -8.19 -49.66 6.68
CA GLN A 662 -9.25 -49.72 7.69
C GLN A 662 -10.55 -48.99 7.28
N LYS A 663 -10.54 -48.25 6.17
CA LYS A 663 -11.73 -47.59 5.56
C LYS A 663 -12.29 -48.44 4.43
#